data_AF-A0A4Q2WV18-F1
#
_entry.id   AF-A0A4Q2WV18-F1
#
_cell.length_a   1.000
_cell.length_b   1.000
_cell.length_c   1.000
_cell.angle_alpha   90.00
_cell.angle_beta   90.00
_cell.angle_gamma   90.00
#
_symmetry.space_group_name_H-M   'P 1'
#
loop_
_entity.id
_entity.type
_entity.pdbx_description
1 polymer ?
#
loop_
_entity_poly.entity_id
_entity_poly.type
_entity_poly.pdbx_seq_one_letter_code
_entity_poly.pdbx_strand_id
1 'polypeptide(L)'
;MKRRLLGAMLVVCGVPAFAHAGVIDEARKAEADAMQAWTAWGGEVGVRWNRPLLELLGLTVEPVAEQRLARSNARRHEWFALRDSGGLRFIVRNGALQRFSEGSLQMRGGYQLRLRDGSRIDLRELTLRVRSGDPRIIDLVGADGRAWFYTDRLMFELVDGKRRLAIQAADVRMAPELARRLGRADAAHQEVADLALTTQVHVEGSDAAIAGVCSPYPWPGVAVPEAPGETYQADLFMQNFSISSVDCMSCDGVAGNDGTIAWAPSSTLRNNVNNGTLQPTVSGDPLGTSTAPYTATIRWQQMFTGNVDPYANDQHPYLIWNLYRINADGSIEQIGRSGVKHAFLTVNGGCLDSCNDPHILGRGCSDTYGTFNNDSPGDMGPRSEIVPAKGIWGRCGSIWDADCNGSPSDNGNDFWTQRMKVRESQVAATLHPGASYIMDSWYLARDDINIYNSMATLTGTPNYASGIWNFSGQGNYKLGPAIDRWVNPAAPGANAMNTELVAPEGHAKVAVKATDLGGGNWRYDYAVMNFDFARALMQPADGSGPNPRVLGNRGFDRFAIPLPTSAVVVSTSFSNGTHDAADPWTVDRAADQLAWVAPAGASLDWGTLYSFSVTLAAAPTQGASALRVAEAGTPAAYEVATLVPDVVDPNDVIFENGFEASP
;
A
#
# COMPACT_ATOMS: atom_id res chain seq x y z
N MET A 1 -2.42 -93.65 -9.99
CA MET A 1 -1.94 -93.35 -11.35
C MET A 1 -3.12 -92.82 -12.17
N LYS A 2 -3.15 -91.51 -12.50
CA LYS A 2 -4.01 -90.81 -13.51
C LYS A 2 -5.55 -90.87 -13.30
N ARG A 3 -6.40 -89.86 -13.54
CA ARG A 3 -6.29 -88.45 -14.02
C ARG A 3 -7.66 -87.76 -13.82
N ARG A 4 -7.60 -86.51 -13.32
CA ARG A 4 -8.29 -85.23 -13.68
C ARG A 4 -9.82 -85.22 -13.94
N LEU A 5 -10.65 -84.51 -13.16
CA LEU A 5 -10.87 -83.03 -13.03
C LEU A 5 -11.32 -82.33 -14.32
N LEU A 6 -12.59 -81.89 -14.35
CA LEU A 6 -13.03 -80.54 -14.71
C LEU A 6 -14.47 -80.36 -14.20
N GLY A 7 -14.70 -79.43 -13.27
CA GLY A 7 -16.01 -79.11 -12.71
C GLY A 7 -16.32 -77.63 -12.94
N ALA A 8 -17.43 -77.38 -13.64
CA ALA A 8 -17.95 -76.08 -13.99
C ALA A 8 -18.84 -75.50 -12.87
N MET A 9 -18.83 -74.18 -12.71
CA MET A 9 -19.94 -73.45 -12.11
C MET A 9 -20.01 -72.03 -12.69
N LEU A 10 -21.20 -71.68 -13.18
CA LEU A 10 -21.55 -70.34 -13.67
C LEU A 10 -21.57 -69.33 -12.52
N VAL A 11 -21.01 -68.13 -12.74
CA VAL A 11 -21.32 -66.92 -11.97
C VAL A 11 -21.53 -65.74 -12.93
N VAL A 12 -22.59 -65.00 -12.62
CA VAL A 12 -23.16 -63.78 -13.20
C VAL A 12 -22.12 -62.75 -13.64
N CYS A 13 -22.25 -62.24 -14.88
CA CYS A 13 -21.48 -61.12 -15.41
C CYS A 13 -21.94 -59.79 -14.79
N GLY A 14 -21.12 -59.23 -13.90
CA GLY A 14 -21.13 -57.80 -13.58
C GLY A 14 -20.12 -57.07 -14.46
N VAL A 15 -20.58 -56.06 -15.21
CA VAL A 15 -19.72 -55.12 -15.95
C VAL A 15 -19.38 -53.97 -15.00
N PRO A 16 -18.10 -53.72 -14.64
CA PRO A 16 -17.75 -52.47 -13.99
C PRO A 16 -17.68 -51.35 -15.03
N ALA A 17 -18.49 -50.31 -14.84
CA ALA A 17 -18.34 -49.04 -15.53
C ALA A 17 -17.03 -48.38 -15.04
N PHE A 18 -15.98 -48.43 -15.86
CA PHE A 18 -14.79 -47.62 -15.65
C PHE A 18 -15.10 -46.18 -16.03
N ALA A 19 -15.35 -45.33 -15.04
CA ALA A 19 -15.30 -43.89 -15.20
C ALA A 19 -13.88 -43.47 -15.61
N HIS A 20 -13.68 -43.12 -16.87
CA HIS A 20 -12.47 -42.45 -17.36
C HIS A 20 -12.63 -40.93 -17.20
N ALA A 21 -12.55 -40.44 -15.96
CA ALA A 21 -12.43 -39.02 -15.65
C ALA A 21 -11.35 -38.88 -14.55
N GLY A 22 -10.10 -38.71 -14.96
CA GLY A 22 -8.96 -38.60 -14.03
C GLY A 22 -7.61 -38.48 -14.73
N VAL A 23 -7.46 -39.02 -15.94
CA VAL A 23 -6.18 -38.99 -16.66
C VAL A 23 -5.96 -37.68 -17.44
N ILE A 24 -7.01 -36.96 -17.81
CA ILE A 24 -6.90 -35.67 -18.52
C ILE A 24 -6.64 -34.51 -17.53
N ASP A 25 -7.10 -34.63 -16.29
CA ASP A 25 -6.99 -33.58 -15.26
C ASP A 25 -5.64 -33.61 -14.52
N GLU A 26 -5.10 -34.80 -14.23
CA GLU A 26 -3.73 -34.93 -13.72
C GLU A 26 -2.68 -34.56 -14.77
N ALA A 27 -2.93 -34.83 -16.06
CA ALA A 27 -2.03 -34.41 -17.14
C ALA A 27 -2.00 -32.88 -17.31
N ARG A 28 -3.15 -32.19 -17.18
CA ARG A 28 -3.21 -30.71 -17.16
C ARG A 28 -2.57 -30.11 -15.91
N LYS A 29 -2.76 -30.72 -14.73
CA LYS A 29 -2.05 -30.32 -13.50
C LYS A 29 -0.55 -30.56 -13.58
N ALA A 30 -0.11 -31.67 -14.17
CA ALA A 30 1.30 -32.01 -14.34
C ALA A 30 1.99 -31.16 -15.41
N GLU A 31 1.30 -30.76 -16.48
CA GLU A 31 1.80 -29.80 -17.47
C GLU A 31 1.92 -28.37 -16.89
N ALA A 32 1.04 -27.97 -15.97
CA ALA A 32 1.14 -26.69 -15.26
C ALA A 32 2.32 -26.64 -14.27
N ASP A 33 2.77 -27.78 -13.75
CA ASP A 33 3.81 -27.84 -12.70
C ASP A 33 5.26 -27.91 -13.22
N ALA A 34 5.48 -27.85 -14.53
CA ALA A 34 6.82 -27.94 -15.12
C ALA A 34 7.64 -26.66 -14.88
N MET A 35 8.77 -26.80 -14.20
CA MET A 35 9.79 -25.74 -14.11
C MET A 35 10.40 -25.51 -15.49
N GLN A 36 10.38 -24.26 -15.95
CA GLN A 36 10.97 -23.85 -17.23
C GLN A 36 12.28 -23.11 -16.99
N ALA A 37 13.28 -23.34 -17.86
CA ALA A 37 14.52 -22.60 -17.85
C ALA A 37 14.51 -21.57 -18.98
N TRP A 38 14.69 -20.30 -18.64
CA TRP A 38 14.72 -19.20 -19.59
C TRP A 38 16.09 -18.57 -19.60
N THR A 39 16.52 -18.11 -20.77
CA THR A 39 17.76 -17.35 -20.92
C THR A 39 17.44 -16.00 -21.53
N ALA A 40 17.88 -14.93 -20.89
CA ALA A 40 17.73 -13.56 -21.37
C ALA A 40 19.07 -13.02 -21.88
N TRP A 41 19.12 -12.41 -23.06
CA TRP A 41 20.31 -11.74 -23.61
C TRP A 41 19.96 -10.43 -24.31
N GLY A 42 20.96 -9.55 -24.46
CA GLY A 42 20.82 -8.27 -25.16
C GLY A 42 19.72 -7.38 -24.58
N GLY A 43 19.27 -6.40 -25.37
CA GLY A 43 18.18 -5.50 -25.00
C GLY A 43 18.65 -4.19 -24.36
N GLU A 44 17.89 -3.67 -23.42
CA GLU A 44 18.11 -2.35 -22.81
C GLU A 44 17.92 -2.39 -21.29
N VAL A 45 18.68 -1.59 -20.58
CA VAL A 45 18.57 -1.36 -19.13
C VAL A 45 18.33 0.12 -18.87
N GLY A 46 17.40 0.42 -17.98
CA GLY A 46 17.10 1.75 -17.49
C GLY A 46 17.42 1.85 -16.01
N VAL A 47 18.08 2.94 -15.58
CA VAL A 47 18.25 3.22 -14.15
C VAL A 47 17.70 4.61 -13.85
N ARG A 48 16.95 4.73 -12.75
CA ARG A 48 16.51 6.02 -12.20
C ARG A 48 17.17 6.25 -10.85
N TRP A 49 18.27 7.00 -10.87
CA TRP A 49 18.98 7.40 -9.66
C TRP A 49 18.19 8.43 -8.85
N ASN A 50 18.11 8.23 -7.54
CA ASN A 50 17.74 9.28 -6.62
C ASN A 50 18.95 10.19 -6.37
N ARG A 51 19.19 11.11 -7.30
CA ARG A 51 20.34 12.00 -7.27
C ARG A 51 20.38 12.85 -5.99
N PRO A 52 19.28 13.46 -5.51
CA PRO A 52 19.27 14.19 -4.24
C PRO A 52 19.67 13.32 -3.03
N LEU A 53 19.09 12.13 -2.88
CA LEU A 53 19.46 11.22 -1.79
C LEU A 53 20.92 10.78 -1.88
N LEU A 54 21.42 10.46 -3.07
CA LEU A 54 22.82 10.12 -3.28
C LEU A 54 23.75 11.27 -2.87
N GLU A 55 23.41 12.51 -3.19
CA GLU A 55 24.19 13.69 -2.80
C GLU A 55 24.27 13.85 -1.28
N LEU A 56 23.15 13.64 -0.57
CA LEU A 56 23.11 13.61 0.90
C LEU A 56 24.02 12.51 1.47
N LEU A 57 24.07 11.35 0.81
CA LEU A 57 24.96 10.24 1.14
C LEU A 57 26.42 10.47 0.70
N GLY A 58 26.72 11.56 0.00
CA GLY A 58 28.06 11.94 -0.44
C GLY A 58 28.49 11.35 -1.79
N LEU A 59 27.52 11.00 -2.63
CA LEU A 59 27.70 10.50 -3.99
C LEU A 59 27.06 11.45 -5.00
N THR A 60 27.82 11.87 -6.02
CA THR A 60 27.27 12.57 -7.17
C THR A 60 27.31 11.64 -8.38
N VAL A 61 26.17 11.39 -9.01
CA VAL A 61 26.10 10.69 -10.31
C VAL A 61 26.52 11.68 -11.40
N GLU A 62 27.75 11.59 -11.89
CA GLU A 62 28.23 12.47 -12.96
C GLU A 62 27.48 12.15 -14.26
N PRO A 63 27.05 13.17 -15.03
CA PRO A 63 26.39 12.94 -16.31
C PRO A 63 27.38 12.33 -17.29
N VAL A 64 27.15 11.08 -17.69
CA VAL A 64 27.91 10.44 -18.76
C VAL A 64 26.95 10.32 -19.94
N ALA A 65 27.09 11.24 -20.90
CA ALA A 65 26.24 11.29 -22.10
C ALA A 65 26.62 10.23 -23.14
N GLU A 66 27.72 9.52 -22.96
CA GLU A 66 28.17 8.51 -23.91
C GLU A 66 27.21 7.32 -23.92
N GLN A 67 26.62 7.07 -25.09
CA GLN A 67 25.79 5.90 -25.40
C GLN A 67 24.45 5.81 -24.65
N ARG A 68 24.04 6.86 -23.92
CA ARG A 68 22.67 6.98 -23.41
C ARG A 68 21.69 6.98 -24.58
N LEU A 69 20.68 6.13 -24.52
CA LEU A 69 19.63 6.03 -25.53
C LEU A 69 18.67 7.22 -25.44
N ALA A 70 18.18 7.69 -26.59
CA ALA A 70 17.12 8.70 -26.70
C ALA A 70 15.75 8.08 -26.41
N ARG A 71 15.60 7.49 -25.21
CA ARG A 71 14.39 6.83 -24.73
C ARG A 71 13.96 7.49 -23.42
N SER A 72 12.66 7.75 -23.30
CA SER A 72 12.02 8.23 -22.09
C SER A 72 10.88 7.29 -21.71
N ASN A 73 10.52 7.26 -20.43
CA ASN A 73 9.31 6.62 -19.92
C ASN A 73 8.72 7.45 -18.79
N ALA A 74 7.46 7.18 -18.42
CA ALA A 74 6.77 7.89 -17.34
C ALA A 74 7.54 7.82 -16.00
N ARG A 75 8.28 6.72 -15.77
CA ARG A 75 9.12 6.55 -14.59
C ARG A 75 10.45 7.31 -14.65
N ARG A 76 10.84 7.92 -15.77
CA ARG A 76 12.05 8.75 -15.96
C ARG A 76 13.39 8.00 -15.79
N HIS A 77 13.47 6.80 -16.34
CA HIS A 77 14.72 6.04 -16.39
C HIS A 77 15.69 6.59 -17.44
N GLU A 78 16.99 6.51 -17.15
CA GLU A 78 18.07 6.75 -18.10
C GLU A 78 18.48 5.41 -18.72
N TRP A 79 18.26 5.27 -20.03
CA TRP A 79 18.35 4.00 -20.75
C TRP A 79 19.68 3.81 -21.49
N PHE A 80 20.17 2.58 -21.48
CA PHE A 80 21.40 2.14 -22.14
C PHE A 80 21.18 0.78 -22.80
N ALA A 81 21.89 0.52 -23.90
CA ALA A 81 21.86 -0.78 -24.54
C ALA A 81 22.62 -1.84 -23.71
N LEU A 82 22.24 -3.10 -23.84
CA LEU A 82 22.95 -4.25 -23.28
C LEU A 82 23.74 -4.96 -24.37
N ARG A 83 24.84 -5.60 -24.00
CA ARG A 83 25.64 -6.45 -24.90
C ARG A 83 24.94 -7.79 -25.13
N ASP A 84 25.02 -8.28 -26.36
CA ASP A 84 24.47 -9.58 -26.75
C ASP A 84 25.39 -10.77 -26.41
N SER A 85 26.61 -10.49 -25.92
CA SER A 85 27.63 -11.51 -25.62
C SER A 85 27.47 -12.19 -24.27
N GLY A 86 26.44 -11.84 -23.50
CA GLY A 86 26.13 -12.42 -22.19
C GLY A 86 24.64 -12.65 -22.02
N GLY A 87 24.26 -13.43 -21.01
CA GLY A 87 22.85 -13.65 -20.68
C GLY A 87 22.63 -14.02 -19.23
N LEU A 88 21.41 -13.78 -18.76
CA LEU A 88 20.90 -14.25 -17.46
C LEU A 88 20.09 -15.51 -17.67
N ARG A 89 20.40 -16.57 -16.95
CA ARG A 89 19.58 -17.78 -16.94
C ARG A 89 18.71 -17.80 -15.69
N PHE A 90 17.44 -18.09 -15.82
CA PHE A 90 16.50 -18.11 -14.70
C PHE A 90 15.42 -19.16 -14.86
N ILE A 91 14.79 -19.49 -13.74
CA ILE A 91 13.80 -20.55 -13.64
C ILE A 91 12.44 -19.94 -13.36
N VAL A 92 11.44 -20.39 -14.11
CA VAL A 92 10.05 -19.96 -14.00
C VAL A 92 9.16 -21.15 -13.71
N ARG A 93 8.15 -20.94 -12.88
CA ARG A 93 7.06 -21.91 -12.62
C ARG A 93 5.76 -21.12 -12.63
N ASN A 94 4.73 -21.60 -13.32
CA ASN A 94 3.41 -20.95 -13.32
C ASN A 94 3.45 -19.48 -13.78
N GLY A 95 4.31 -19.16 -14.75
CA GLY A 95 4.52 -17.77 -15.21
C GLY A 95 5.31 -16.88 -14.22
N ALA A 96 5.62 -17.37 -13.01
CA ALA A 96 6.35 -16.64 -11.97
C ALA A 96 7.83 -17.08 -11.88
N LEU A 97 8.75 -16.10 -11.92
CA LEU A 97 10.17 -16.25 -11.63
C LEU A 97 10.35 -16.86 -10.25
N GLN A 98 11.03 -18.01 -10.22
CA GLN A 98 11.40 -18.68 -8.98
C GLN A 98 12.76 -18.19 -8.50
N ARG A 99 13.73 -18.14 -9.43
CA ARG A 99 15.12 -17.80 -9.13
C ARG A 99 15.92 -17.55 -10.40
N PHE A 100 16.95 -16.72 -10.32
CA PHE A 100 18.06 -16.75 -11.26
C PHE A 100 18.94 -17.98 -10.99
N SER A 101 19.65 -18.46 -12.00
CA SER A 101 20.56 -19.60 -11.85
C SER A 101 22.01 -19.16 -11.99
N GLU A 102 22.30 -18.39 -13.03
CA GLU A 102 23.64 -17.89 -13.33
C GLU A 102 23.59 -16.80 -14.40
N GLY A 103 24.77 -16.26 -14.71
CA GLY A 103 24.98 -15.40 -15.86
C GLY A 103 25.09 -13.92 -15.51
N SER A 104 25.28 -13.14 -16.57
CA SER A 104 25.42 -11.69 -16.47
C SER A 104 25.03 -10.98 -17.76
N LEU A 105 24.57 -9.74 -17.61
CA LEU A 105 24.33 -8.80 -18.70
C LEU A 105 25.20 -7.57 -18.48
N GLN A 106 25.81 -7.07 -19.55
CA GLN A 106 26.68 -5.91 -19.49
C GLN A 106 26.07 -4.74 -20.25
N MET A 107 25.97 -3.59 -19.59
CA MET A 107 25.54 -2.32 -20.17
C MET A 107 26.58 -1.78 -21.15
N ARG A 108 26.13 -1.06 -22.18
CA ARG A 108 26.98 -0.26 -23.08
C ARG A 108 26.88 1.21 -22.67
N GLY A 109 28.00 1.83 -22.33
CA GLY A 109 28.02 3.14 -21.66
C GLY A 109 27.81 3.00 -20.15
N GLY A 110 27.31 4.04 -19.49
CA GLY A 110 26.93 3.95 -18.07
C GLY A 110 27.20 5.20 -17.27
N TYR A 111 27.69 5.06 -16.04
CA TYR A 111 27.81 6.18 -15.10
C TYR A 111 29.21 6.26 -14.49
N GLN A 112 29.56 7.44 -13.99
CA GLN A 112 30.63 7.60 -13.01
C GLN A 112 30.06 8.22 -11.75
N LEU A 113 30.43 7.68 -10.59
CA LEU A 113 30.04 8.25 -9.30
C LEU A 113 31.25 8.96 -8.70
N ARG A 114 31.08 10.25 -8.38
CA ARG A 114 32.08 11.01 -7.64
C ARG A 114 31.76 10.98 -6.15
N LEU A 115 32.76 10.69 -5.33
CA LEU A 115 32.68 10.70 -3.87
C LEU A 115 33.10 12.06 -3.31
N ARG A 116 32.78 12.33 -2.03
CA ARG A 116 33.19 13.56 -1.33
C ARG A 116 34.70 13.79 -1.29
N ASP A 117 35.49 12.73 -1.27
CA ASP A 117 36.96 12.79 -1.30
C ASP A 117 37.53 13.10 -2.69
N GLY A 118 36.68 13.31 -3.70
CA GLY A 118 37.04 13.55 -5.09
C GLY A 118 37.39 12.28 -5.88
N SER A 119 37.45 11.11 -5.22
CA SER A 119 37.64 9.84 -5.90
C SER A 119 36.40 9.43 -6.70
N ARG A 120 36.58 8.48 -7.63
CA ARG A 120 35.51 8.03 -8.53
C ARG A 120 35.30 6.52 -8.45
N ILE A 121 34.05 6.11 -8.58
CA ILE A 121 33.64 4.73 -8.88
C ILE A 121 33.16 4.69 -10.32
N ASP A 122 33.77 3.80 -11.10
CA ASP A 122 33.45 3.64 -12.52
C ASP A 122 32.37 2.57 -12.72
N LEU A 123 31.19 3.01 -13.13
CA LEU A 123 30.05 2.17 -13.49
C LEU A 123 29.78 2.23 -14.99
N ARG A 124 30.76 2.64 -15.80
CA ARG A 124 30.72 2.41 -17.24
C ARG A 124 30.88 0.91 -17.48
N GLU A 125 30.12 0.41 -18.45
CA GLU A 125 30.03 -1.02 -18.75
C GLU A 125 29.62 -1.86 -17.54
N LEU A 126 28.73 -1.29 -16.71
CA LEU A 126 28.16 -1.94 -15.53
C LEU A 126 27.67 -3.34 -15.87
N THR A 127 28.02 -4.31 -15.04
CA THR A 127 27.59 -5.69 -15.20
C THR A 127 26.51 -6.03 -14.18
N LEU A 128 25.33 -6.41 -14.67
CA LEU A 128 24.26 -7.05 -13.92
C LEU A 128 24.62 -8.52 -13.76
N ARG A 129 24.98 -8.97 -12.56
CA ARG A 129 25.44 -10.35 -12.30
C ARG A 129 24.59 -11.02 -11.24
N VAL A 130 24.14 -12.24 -11.51
CA VAL A 130 23.44 -13.04 -10.49
C VAL A 130 24.36 -13.23 -9.28
N ARG A 131 23.87 -12.89 -8.07
CA ARG A 131 24.65 -13.03 -6.85
C ARG A 131 24.87 -14.50 -6.51
N SER A 132 26.12 -14.85 -6.21
CA SER A 132 26.44 -16.17 -5.67
C SER A 132 25.81 -16.34 -4.29
N GLY A 133 24.95 -17.35 -4.12
CA GLY A 133 24.34 -17.72 -2.83
C GLY A 133 22.98 -17.08 -2.53
N ASP A 134 22.56 -16.03 -3.25
CA ASP A 134 21.16 -15.57 -3.22
C ASP A 134 20.65 -15.34 -4.65
N PRO A 135 19.97 -16.34 -5.22
CA PRO A 135 19.59 -16.34 -6.62
C PRO A 135 18.41 -15.41 -6.92
N ARG A 136 17.97 -14.57 -5.98
CA ARG A 136 16.94 -13.52 -6.22
C ARG A 136 17.56 -12.14 -6.37
N ILE A 137 18.87 -12.02 -6.18
CA ILE A 137 19.59 -10.75 -6.20
C ILE A 137 20.48 -10.66 -7.45
N ILE A 138 20.44 -9.51 -8.10
CA ILE A 138 21.35 -9.14 -9.18
C ILE A 138 22.29 -8.07 -8.63
N ASP A 139 23.59 -8.37 -8.58
CA ASP A 139 24.63 -7.40 -8.24
C ASP A 139 24.88 -6.46 -9.42
N LEU A 140 25.06 -5.17 -9.12
CA LEU A 140 25.51 -4.14 -10.05
C LEU A 140 27.01 -3.95 -9.84
N VAL A 141 27.78 -4.54 -10.76
CA VAL A 141 29.22 -4.70 -10.65
C VAL A 141 29.93 -3.66 -11.53
N GLY A 142 30.81 -2.86 -10.91
CA GLY A 142 31.61 -1.84 -11.60
C GLY A 142 32.75 -2.44 -12.42
N ALA A 143 33.47 -1.58 -13.16
CA ALA A 143 34.60 -1.98 -14.00
C ALA A 143 35.76 -2.61 -13.20
N ASP A 144 35.82 -2.35 -11.89
CA ASP A 144 36.78 -2.93 -10.94
C ASP A 144 36.37 -4.32 -10.42
N GLY A 145 35.25 -4.87 -10.89
CA GLY A 145 34.74 -6.18 -10.51
C GLY A 145 34.02 -6.22 -9.15
N ARG A 146 33.86 -5.07 -8.48
CA ARG A 146 33.17 -4.97 -7.19
C ARG A 146 31.68 -4.72 -7.37
N ALA A 147 30.87 -5.39 -6.55
CA ALA A 147 29.44 -5.11 -6.45
C ALA A 147 29.22 -3.86 -5.59
N TRP A 148 28.94 -2.73 -6.24
CA TRP A 148 28.70 -1.46 -5.57
C TRP A 148 27.24 -1.28 -5.18
N PHE A 149 26.33 -1.88 -5.94
CA PHE A 149 24.90 -1.93 -5.66
C PHE A 149 24.37 -3.34 -5.92
N TYR A 150 23.12 -3.58 -5.55
CA TYR A 150 22.40 -4.79 -5.91
C TYR A 150 20.91 -4.52 -6.02
N THR A 151 20.17 -5.35 -6.76
CA THR A 151 18.72 -5.26 -6.87
C THR A 151 18.01 -6.22 -5.93
N ASP A 152 16.83 -5.83 -5.44
CA ASP A 152 15.83 -6.76 -4.92
C ASP A 152 14.41 -6.37 -5.40
N ARG A 153 13.39 -7.15 -5.00
CA ARG A 153 11.97 -6.91 -5.33
C ARG A 153 11.71 -6.69 -6.83
N LEU A 154 12.16 -7.64 -7.64
CA LEU A 154 12.03 -7.55 -9.09
C LEU A 154 10.57 -7.74 -9.51
N MET A 155 10.01 -6.73 -10.18
CA MET A 155 8.69 -6.77 -10.80
C MET A 155 8.87 -7.06 -12.28
N PHE A 156 8.54 -8.28 -12.72
CA PHE A 156 8.81 -8.72 -14.09
C PHE A 156 7.61 -9.39 -14.73
N GLU A 157 7.61 -9.42 -16.05
CA GLU A 157 6.63 -10.12 -16.88
C GLU A 157 7.26 -10.52 -18.21
N LEU A 158 6.54 -11.34 -18.97
CA LEU A 158 6.85 -11.62 -20.37
C LEU A 158 5.98 -10.78 -21.29
N VAL A 159 6.62 -10.05 -22.21
CA VAL A 159 5.95 -9.18 -23.17
C VAL A 159 6.16 -9.65 -24.62
N ASP A 160 5.47 -9.01 -25.56
CA ASP A 160 5.54 -9.26 -27.01
C ASP A 160 5.29 -10.73 -27.40
N GLY A 161 4.24 -11.32 -26.86
CA GLY A 161 3.92 -12.73 -27.11
C GLY A 161 5.01 -13.66 -26.57
N LYS A 162 5.52 -13.36 -25.36
CA LYS A 162 6.50 -14.18 -24.62
C LYS A 162 7.92 -14.18 -25.18
N ARG A 163 8.25 -13.22 -26.04
CA ARG A 163 9.57 -13.11 -26.69
C ARG A 163 10.56 -12.22 -25.95
N ARG A 164 10.08 -11.40 -25.01
CA ARG A 164 10.93 -10.52 -24.21
C ARG A 164 10.60 -10.64 -22.72
N LEU A 165 11.64 -10.64 -21.89
CA LEU A 165 11.52 -10.43 -20.45
C LEU A 165 11.56 -8.92 -20.19
N ALA A 166 10.55 -8.42 -19.52
CA ALA A 166 10.52 -7.06 -19.00
C ALA A 166 10.63 -7.11 -17.48
N ILE A 167 11.65 -6.47 -16.90
CA ILE A 167 11.65 -6.07 -15.49
C ILE A 167 11.17 -4.63 -15.48
N GLN A 168 9.94 -4.43 -15.02
CA GLN A 168 9.26 -3.14 -15.04
C GLN A 168 9.75 -2.20 -13.93
N ALA A 169 10.21 -2.77 -12.81
CA ALA A 169 10.84 -2.08 -11.69
C ALA A 169 11.64 -3.05 -10.81
N ALA A 170 12.68 -2.55 -10.15
CA ALA A 170 13.45 -3.27 -9.14
C ALA A 170 14.19 -2.26 -8.26
N ASP A 171 14.07 -2.39 -6.94
CA ASP A 171 14.78 -1.49 -6.02
C ASP A 171 16.29 -1.75 -6.13
N VAL A 172 17.08 -0.69 -6.30
CA VAL A 172 18.54 -0.73 -6.29
C VAL A 172 19.04 -0.23 -4.94
N ARG A 173 19.82 -1.06 -4.26
CA ARG A 173 20.35 -0.81 -2.92
C ARG A 173 21.85 -0.64 -2.90
N MET A 174 22.33 0.20 -1.99
CA MET A 174 23.75 0.34 -1.68
C MET A 174 24.30 -0.98 -1.13
N ALA A 175 25.33 -1.53 -1.77
CA ALA A 175 26.00 -2.72 -1.25
C ALA A 175 26.86 -2.36 0.00
N PRO A 176 27.08 -3.31 0.93
CA PRO A 176 27.96 -3.09 2.09
C PRO A 176 29.38 -2.62 1.71
N GLU A 177 29.87 -3.01 0.54
CA GLU A 177 31.17 -2.56 0.02
C GLU A 177 31.18 -1.05 -0.28
N LEU A 178 30.12 -0.52 -0.89
CA LEU A 178 29.97 0.92 -1.13
C LEU A 178 29.83 1.69 0.19
N ALA A 179 28.98 1.21 1.09
CA ALA A 179 28.82 1.77 2.42
C ALA A 179 30.16 1.88 3.17
N ARG A 180 31.00 0.82 3.12
CA ARG A 180 32.34 0.83 3.69
C ARG A 180 33.28 1.82 3.00
N ARG A 181 33.22 1.91 1.66
CA ARG A 181 34.01 2.87 0.88
C ARG A 181 33.66 4.32 1.22
N LEU A 182 32.40 4.59 1.57
CA LEU A 182 31.93 5.91 2.01
C LEU A 182 32.23 6.20 3.49
N GLY A 183 32.69 5.22 4.27
CA GLY A 183 32.79 5.35 5.74
C GLY A 183 31.40 5.44 6.41
N ARG A 184 30.37 4.88 5.77
CA ARG A 184 28.95 5.01 6.12
C ARG A 184 28.30 3.64 6.23
N ALA A 185 28.71 2.85 7.23
CA ALA A 185 28.16 1.52 7.45
C ALA A 185 26.63 1.52 7.66
N ASP A 186 26.10 2.64 8.18
CA ASP A 186 24.67 2.93 8.36
C ASP A 186 23.90 3.03 7.04
N ALA A 187 24.57 3.38 5.93
CA ALA A 187 23.95 3.49 4.62
C ALA A 187 23.91 2.16 3.84
N ALA A 188 24.47 1.08 4.39
CA ALA A 188 24.38 -0.24 3.77
C ALA A 188 22.91 -0.65 3.61
N HIS A 189 22.56 -1.21 2.45
CA HIS A 189 21.21 -1.65 2.09
C HIS A 189 20.18 -0.53 1.88
N GLN A 190 20.56 0.74 2.04
CA GLN A 190 19.71 1.88 1.68
C GLN A 190 19.32 1.81 0.20
N GLU A 191 18.02 1.91 -0.07
CA GLU A 191 17.52 2.04 -1.43
C GLU A 191 17.90 3.42 -1.99
N VAL A 192 18.39 3.46 -3.24
CA VAL A 192 18.93 4.68 -3.86
C VAL A 192 18.56 4.85 -5.33
N ALA A 193 17.94 3.85 -5.95
CA ALA A 193 17.47 3.91 -7.33
C ALA A 193 16.41 2.86 -7.64
N ASP A 194 15.79 3.02 -8.80
CA ASP A 194 14.95 2.01 -9.48
C ASP A 194 15.66 1.51 -10.74
N LEU A 195 15.48 0.24 -11.09
CA LEU A 195 16.02 -0.39 -12.28
C LEU A 195 14.92 -1.04 -13.12
N ALA A 196 14.94 -0.76 -14.41
CA ALA A 196 14.11 -1.41 -15.41
C ALA A 196 15.00 -2.16 -16.41
N LEU A 197 14.50 -3.26 -16.95
CA LEU A 197 15.20 -4.11 -17.91
C LEU A 197 14.23 -4.55 -19.00
N THR A 198 14.68 -4.59 -20.25
CA THR A 198 13.94 -5.27 -21.31
C THR A 198 14.90 -6.06 -22.17
N THR A 199 14.82 -7.39 -22.11
CA THR A 199 15.77 -8.31 -22.78
C THR A 199 15.04 -9.29 -23.67
N GLN A 200 15.72 -9.79 -24.69
CA GLN A 200 15.21 -10.92 -25.48
C GLN A 200 15.26 -12.17 -24.60
N VAL A 201 14.25 -13.04 -24.70
CA VAL A 201 14.20 -14.27 -23.92
C VAL A 201 14.04 -15.48 -24.82
N HIS A 202 14.77 -16.55 -24.51
CA HIS A 202 14.57 -17.88 -25.05
C HIS A 202 13.98 -18.74 -23.95
N VAL A 203 12.86 -19.39 -24.24
CA VAL A 203 12.17 -20.31 -23.33
C VAL A 203 12.51 -21.74 -23.73
N GLU A 204 13.11 -22.50 -22.81
CA GLU A 204 13.28 -23.94 -22.95
C GLU A 204 12.10 -24.65 -22.25
N GLY A 205 11.14 -25.20 -23.02
CA GLY A 205 9.95 -25.90 -22.51
C GLY A 205 8.72 -25.76 -23.41
N SER A 206 7.60 -26.43 -23.09
CA SER A 206 6.34 -26.27 -23.84
C SER A 206 5.65 -24.93 -23.49
N ASP A 207 5.19 -24.20 -24.52
CA ASP A 207 4.54 -22.88 -24.43
C ASP A 207 3.22 -22.85 -23.62
N ALA A 208 2.67 -24.03 -23.33
CA ALA A 208 1.33 -24.24 -22.76
C ALA A 208 1.18 -23.79 -21.29
N ALA A 209 2.28 -23.59 -20.54
CA ALA A 209 2.23 -23.34 -19.08
C ALA A 209 2.32 -21.86 -18.64
N ILE A 210 2.54 -20.91 -19.57
CA ILE A 210 2.95 -19.54 -19.20
C ILE A 210 1.76 -18.58 -19.01
N ALA A 211 0.59 -18.88 -19.59
CA ALA A 211 -0.66 -18.15 -19.31
C ALA A 211 -1.75 -19.20 -19.05
N GLY A 212 -2.18 -19.28 -17.81
CA GLY A 212 -3.26 -20.15 -17.39
C GLY A 212 -4.58 -19.44 -17.67
N VAL A 213 -5.58 -20.16 -18.14
CA VAL A 213 -6.94 -19.62 -18.15
C VAL A 213 -7.68 -20.33 -17.05
N CYS A 214 -8.00 -19.61 -15.97
CA CYS A 214 -9.03 -20.06 -15.06
C CYS A 214 -10.36 -19.94 -15.81
N SER A 215 -11.07 -21.06 -15.99
CA SER A 215 -12.34 -21.06 -16.71
C SER A 215 -13.41 -21.78 -15.88
N PRO A 216 -14.40 -21.05 -15.34
CA PRO A 216 -14.48 -19.58 -15.29
C PRO A 216 -13.38 -18.98 -14.40
N TYR A 217 -13.07 -17.69 -14.58
CA TYR A 217 -12.26 -16.97 -13.60
C TYR A 217 -13.06 -16.81 -12.31
N PRO A 218 -12.44 -17.01 -11.13
CA PRO A 218 -13.09 -16.81 -9.83
C PRO A 218 -13.15 -15.31 -9.51
N TRP A 219 -13.81 -14.52 -10.36
CA TRP A 219 -14.01 -13.09 -10.09
C TRP A 219 -14.96 -12.87 -8.91
N PRO A 220 -14.86 -11.73 -8.22
CA PRO A 220 -15.83 -11.36 -7.19
C PRO A 220 -17.28 -11.50 -7.70
N GLY A 221 -18.13 -12.15 -6.90
CA GLY A 221 -19.54 -12.37 -7.21
C GLY A 221 -19.83 -13.53 -8.18
N VAL A 222 -18.82 -14.17 -8.78
CA VAL A 222 -19.02 -15.38 -9.59
C VAL A 222 -19.37 -16.56 -8.67
N ALA A 223 -20.37 -17.35 -9.07
CA ALA A 223 -20.79 -18.54 -8.33
C ALA A 223 -19.67 -19.60 -8.30
N VAL A 224 -19.48 -20.23 -7.15
CA VAL A 224 -18.51 -21.31 -6.95
C VAL A 224 -19.09 -22.61 -7.54
N PRO A 225 -18.50 -23.21 -8.60
CA PRO A 225 -19.10 -24.37 -9.28
C PRO A 225 -19.34 -25.58 -8.37
N GLU A 226 -18.42 -25.82 -7.43
CA GLU A 226 -18.46 -26.94 -6.48
C GLU A 226 -19.30 -26.67 -5.22
N ALA A 227 -19.78 -25.44 -5.01
CA ALA A 227 -20.52 -25.04 -3.81
C ALA A 227 -21.76 -24.19 -4.18
N PRO A 228 -22.90 -24.84 -4.49
CA PRO A 228 -24.13 -24.13 -4.87
C PRO A 228 -24.57 -23.10 -3.81
N GLY A 229 -24.79 -21.86 -4.24
CA GLY A 229 -25.20 -20.75 -3.39
C GLY A 229 -24.04 -19.88 -2.87
N GLU A 230 -22.80 -20.34 -3.03
CA GLU A 230 -21.61 -19.60 -2.65
C GLU A 230 -21.08 -18.78 -3.84
N THR A 231 -20.39 -17.68 -3.54
CA THR A 231 -19.71 -16.84 -4.53
C THR A 231 -18.28 -16.56 -4.09
N TYR A 232 -17.40 -16.34 -5.06
CA TYR A 232 -16.04 -15.89 -4.77
C TYR A 232 -16.06 -14.43 -4.27
N GLN A 233 -15.25 -14.12 -3.26
CA GLN A 233 -15.13 -12.77 -2.69
C GLN A 233 -13.66 -12.36 -2.59
N ALA A 234 -13.36 -11.10 -2.94
CA ALA A 234 -12.01 -10.56 -2.81
C ALA A 234 -11.75 -10.15 -1.37
N ASP A 235 -10.61 -10.54 -0.81
CA ASP A 235 -10.19 -10.11 0.51
C ASP A 235 -8.66 -10.06 0.56
N LEU A 236 -8.10 -8.86 0.71
CA LEU A 236 -6.67 -8.61 0.57
C LEU A 236 -6.02 -8.32 1.92
N PHE A 237 -4.86 -8.91 2.17
CA PHE A 237 -4.14 -8.76 3.44
C PHE A 237 -2.83 -8.03 3.22
N MET A 238 -2.54 -7.02 4.03
CA MET A 238 -1.17 -6.58 4.22
C MET A 238 -0.42 -7.70 4.97
N GLN A 239 0.70 -8.16 4.42
CA GLN A 239 1.50 -9.23 5.03
C GLN A 239 2.66 -8.66 5.85
N ASN A 240 3.30 -7.60 5.34
CA ASN A 240 4.32 -6.82 6.03
C ASN A 240 4.60 -5.53 5.23
N PHE A 241 5.21 -4.55 5.88
CA PHE A 241 5.84 -3.43 5.18
C PHE A 241 7.00 -2.86 6.00
N SER A 242 7.85 -2.07 5.34
CA SER A 242 8.90 -1.26 5.94
C SER A 242 8.90 0.13 5.34
N ILE A 243 9.42 1.13 6.05
CA ILE A 243 9.47 2.53 5.61
C ILE A 243 10.92 2.99 5.48
N SER A 244 11.23 3.66 4.37
CA SER A 244 12.53 4.30 4.14
C SER A 244 12.33 5.77 3.82
N SER A 245 13.31 6.61 4.21
CA SER A 245 13.39 7.95 3.64
C SER A 245 13.83 7.80 2.19
N VAL A 246 13.13 8.49 1.30
CA VAL A 246 13.46 8.49 -0.12
C VAL A 246 14.06 9.81 -0.54
N ASP A 247 13.78 10.91 0.16
CA ASP A 247 14.40 12.20 -0.17
C ASP A 247 14.29 13.16 1.00
N CYS A 248 14.99 14.28 0.87
CA CYS A 248 14.99 15.34 1.83
C CYS A 248 15.35 16.67 1.14
N MET A 249 14.47 17.65 1.28
CA MET A 249 14.67 19.00 0.77
C MET A 249 15.06 19.94 1.90
N SER A 250 16.26 20.53 1.77
CA SER A 250 16.81 21.50 2.72
C SER A 250 16.90 21.00 4.16
N CYS A 251 17.01 19.68 4.39
CA CYS A 251 17.16 19.18 5.75
C CYS A 251 18.58 19.31 6.25
N ASP A 252 18.69 19.73 7.51
CA ASP A 252 19.94 19.84 8.24
C ASP A 252 19.81 19.32 9.68
N GLY A 253 18.69 18.69 10.01
CA GLY A 253 18.43 18.03 11.28
C GLY A 253 17.66 18.91 12.27
N VAL A 254 17.60 18.45 13.51
CA VAL A 254 16.73 18.97 14.58
C VAL A 254 17.02 20.41 15.05
N ALA A 255 18.04 21.07 14.50
CA ALA A 255 18.53 22.38 14.97
C ALA A 255 18.82 23.39 13.85
N GLY A 256 18.51 23.07 12.59
CA GLY A 256 18.71 23.99 11.48
C GLY A 256 17.39 24.44 10.84
N ASN A 257 17.32 24.47 9.52
CA ASN A 257 16.14 24.84 8.74
C ASN A 257 15.01 23.82 8.92
N ASP A 258 13.75 24.26 8.85
CA ASP A 258 12.60 23.34 8.86
C ASP A 258 12.40 22.70 7.48
N GLY A 259 13.30 21.77 7.14
CA GLY A 259 13.32 21.02 5.89
C GLY A 259 12.09 20.13 5.70
N THR A 260 12.02 19.46 4.54
CA THR A 260 10.93 18.53 4.21
C THR A 260 11.48 17.17 3.85
N ILE A 261 11.09 16.18 4.63
CA ILE A 261 11.45 14.77 4.47
C ILE A 261 10.40 14.08 3.60
N ALA A 262 10.85 13.17 2.73
CA ALA A 262 9.99 12.26 1.99
C ALA A 262 10.16 10.83 2.49
N TRP A 263 9.04 10.14 2.66
CA TRP A 263 9.01 8.73 3.07
C TRP A 263 8.21 7.91 2.08
N ALA A 264 8.64 6.68 1.83
CA ALA A 264 7.89 5.71 1.05
C ALA A 264 8.03 4.30 1.65
N PRO A 265 6.98 3.46 1.53
CA PRO A 265 7.02 2.10 2.00
C PRO A 265 7.55 1.12 0.95
N SER A 266 8.10 0.01 1.42
CA SER A 266 8.09 -1.26 0.70
C SER A 266 6.98 -2.12 1.32
N SER A 267 5.93 -2.46 0.58
CA SER A 267 4.74 -3.13 1.10
C SER A 267 4.49 -4.47 0.41
N THR A 268 4.34 -5.52 1.22
CA THR A 268 3.99 -6.87 0.77
C THR A 268 2.56 -7.18 1.16
N LEU A 269 1.75 -7.55 0.17
CA LEU A 269 0.36 -7.98 0.33
C LEU A 269 0.21 -9.47 0.04
N ARG A 270 -0.93 -10.03 0.40
CA ARG A 270 -1.33 -11.40 0.12
C ARG A 270 -2.85 -11.50 -0.07
N ASN A 271 -3.30 -12.18 -1.13
CA ASN A 271 -4.71 -12.52 -1.29
C ASN A 271 -5.12 -13.63 -0.30
N ASN A 272 -6.39 -13.66 0.07
CA ASN A 272 -6.99 -14.70 0.90
C ASN A 272 -6.58 -16.11 0.48
N VAL A 273 -6.44 -17.01 1.45
CA VAL A 273 -6.03 -18.41 1.24
C VAL A 273 -7.23 -19.36 1.12
N ASN A 274 -8.41 -18.93 1.55
CA ASN A 274 -9.58 -19.79 1.76
C ASN A 274 -10.10 -20.43 0.47
N ASN A 275 -10.48 -21.70 0.59
CA ASN A 275 -11.20 -22.48 -0.44
C ASN A 275 -12.19 -23.44 0.24
N GLY A 276 -13.34 -22.93 0.68
CA GLY A 276 -14.36 -23.63 1.44
C GLY A 276 -14.06 -23.80 2.93
N THR A 277 -12.84 -23.52 3.39
CA THR A 277 -12.44 -23.56 4.80
C THR A 277 -11.73 -22.26 5.18
N LEU A 278 -12.13 -21.66 6.29
CA LEU A 278 -11.50 -20.46 6.83
C LEU A 278 -10.13 -20.80 7.42
N GLN A 279 -9.10 -20.14 6.93
CA GLN A 279 -7.72 -20.27 7.39
C GLN A 279 -7.07 -18.90 7.55
N PRO A 280 -6.12 -18.75 8.48
CA PRO A 280 -5.41 -17.49 8.65
C PRO A 280 -4.50 -17.22 7.43
N THR A 281 -4.73 -16.10 6.75
CA THR A 281 -3.83 -15.54 5.74
C THR A 281 -2.61 -14.89 6.42
N VAL A 282 -2.85 -14.20 7.53
CA VAL A 282 -1.83 -13.61 8.41
C VAL A 282 -1.95 -14.23 9.80
N SER A 283 -1.12 -15.23 10.08
CA SER A 283 -1.18 -15.99 11.33
C SER A 283 -0.95 -15.12 12.58
N GLY A 284 -1.82 -15.28 13.58
CA GLY A 284 -1.69 -14.64 14.88
C GLY A 284 -2.25 -13.22 14.97
N ASP A 285 -2.71 -12.64 13.87
CA ASP A 285 -3.40 -11.34 13.88
C ASP A 285 -4.94 -11.54 13.95
N PRO A 286 -5.66 -10.80 14.81
CA PRO A 286 -7.13 -10.86 14.87
C PRO A 286 -7.85 -10.54 13.56
N LEU A 287 -7.26 -9.72 12.71
CA LEU A 287 -7.78 -9.40 11.37
C LEU A 287 -7.18 -10.30 10.28
N GLY A 288 -6.38 -11.29 10.66
CA GLY A 288 -5.59 -12.12 9.73
C GLY A 288 -6.34 -13.28 9.10
N THR A 289 -7.62 -13.48 9.42
CA THR A 289 -8.47 -14.53 8.83
C THR A 289 -9.64 -13.89 8.10
N SER A 290 -9.80 -14.22 6.83
CA SER A 290 -10.92 -13.74 6.00
C SER A 290 -12.24 -14.34 6.45
N THR A 291 -13.32 -13.58 6.31
CA THR A 291 -14.70 -14.09 6.43
C THR A 291 -15.20 -14.73 5.13
N ALA A 292 -14.52 -14.51 4.00
CA ALA A 292 -14.87 -15.12 2.72
C ALA A 292 -14.46 -16.60 2.71
N PRO A 293 -15.40 -17.55 2.56
CA PRO A 293 -15.06 -18.97 2.45
C PRO A 293 -14.35 -19.31 1.14
N TYR A 294 -14.61 -18.60 0.05
CA TYR A 294 -14.00 -18.82 -1.26
C TYR A 294 -13.36 -17.54 -1.78
N THR A 295 -12.06 -17.62 -2.08
CA THR A 295 -11.26 -16.48 -2.50
C THR A 295 -11.48 -16.13 -3.97
N ALA A 296 -11.78 -14.86 -4.25
CA ALA A 296 -11.74 -14.32 -5.60
C ALA A 296 -10.33 -13.93 -6.03
N THR A 297 -10.07 -14.01 -7.33
CA THR A 297 -8.91 -13.37 -7.96
C THR A 297 -9.11 -11.86 -8.04
N ILE A 298 -8.03 -11.09 -7.85
CA ILE A 298 -8.06 -9.62 -7.89
C ILE A 298 -7.39 -9.12 -9.17
N ARG A 299 -8.03 -8.23 -9.92
CA ARG A 299 -7.45 -7.67 -11.15
C ARG A 299 -6.32 -6.70 -10.83
N TRP A 300 -5.21 -6.79 -11.57
CA TRP A 300 -3.95 -6.11 -11.29
C TRP A 300 -3.29 -5.56 -12.57
N GLN A 301 -4.03 -4.75 -13.32
CA GLN A 301 -3.58 -4.26 -14.63
C GLN A 301 -2.71 -3.01 -14.53
N GLN A 302 -2.02 -2.67 -15.62
CA GLN A 302 -1.47 -1.35 -15.77
C GLN A 302 -2.60 -0.35 -16.12
N MET A 303 -2.42 0.92 -15.77
CA MET A 303 -3.24 2.00 -16.31
C MET A 303 -3.25 1.96 -17.84
N PHE A 304 -4.38 2.32 -18.46
CA PHE A 304 -4.56 2.32 -19.92
C PHE A 304 -4.47 0.94 -20.56
N THR A 305 -4.73 -0.15 -19.83
CA THR A 305 -4.95 -1.48 -20.43
C THR A 305 -6.27 -1.52 -21.21
N GLY A 306 -7.26 -0.71 -20.82
CA GLY A 306 -8.56 -0.64 -21.47
C GLY A 306 -9.64 -1.48 -20.77
N ASN A 307 -10.64 -1.94 -21.53
CA ASN A 307 -11.80 -2.61 -20.97
C ASN A 307 -11.49 -4.06 -20.64
N VAL A 308 -11.32 -4.35 -19.36
CA VAL A 308 -11.01 -5.69 -18.88
C VAL A 308 -12.09 -6.20 -17.93
N ASP A 309 -12.33 -7.50 -18.00
CA ASP A 309 -13.18 -8.19 -17.02
C ASP A 309 -12.60 -8.08 -15.60
N PRO A 310 -13.46 -8.03 -14.57
CA PRO A 310 -14.92 -8.16 -14.64
C PRO A 310 -15.69 -6.82 -14.78
N TYR A 311 -15.00 -5.68 -14.83
CA TYR A 311 -15.65 -4.38 -14.66
C TYR A 311 -15.71 -3.49 -15.92
N ALA A 312 -15.08 -3.92 -17.01
CA ALA A 312 -15.06 -3.23 -18.31
C ALA A 312 -14.49 -1.78 -18.25
N ASN A 313 -13.52 -1.53 -17.37
CA ASN A 313 -12.74 -0.30 -17.25
C ASN A 313 -11.29 -0.61 -16.81
N ASP A 314 -10.45 0.42 -16.65
CA ASP A 314 -9.09 0.26 -16.12
C ASP A 314 -9.12 -0.15 -14.65
N GLN A 315 -8.40 -1.21 -14.29
CA GLN A 315 -8.58 -1.91 -13.02
C GLN A 315 -7.26 -2.38 -12.40
N HIS A 316 -6.93 -1.73 -11.29
CA HIS A 316 -5.73 -2.02 -10.52
C HIS A 316 -5.91 -1.54 -9.07
N PRO A 317 -5.22 -2.17 -8.11
CA PRO A 317 -5.21 -1.69 -6.75
C PRO A 317 -4.44 -0.38 -6.60
N TYR A 318 -4.77 0.32 -5.52
CA TYR A 318 -4.16 1.57 -5.11
C TYR A 318 -3.40 1.36 -3.81
N LEU A 319 -2.33 2.11 -3.58
CA LEU A 319 -1.60 2.10 -2.31
C LEU A 319 -1.44 3.54 -1.79
N ILE A 320 -1.76 3.74 -0.52
CA ILE A 320 -1.45 4.97 0.22
C ILE A 320 -0.65 4.65 1.48
N TRP A 321 0.02 5.66 2.02
CA TRP A 321 0.72 5.59 3.29
C TRP A 321 0.71 6.94 4.01
N ASN A 322 0.71 6.90 5.33
CA ASN A 322 0.59 8.06 6.19
C ASN A 322 1.49 7.93 7.43
N LEU A 323 1.83 9.08 8.01
CA LEU A 323 2.56 9.18 9.27
C LEU A 323 1.71 9.90 10.29
N TYR A 324 1.63 9.32 11.49
CA TYR A 324 0.93 9.87 12.64
C TYR A 324 1.91 10.11 13.79
N ARG A 325 1.70 11.20 14.53
CA ARG A 325 2.36 11.50 15.79
C ARG A 325 1.34 11.36 16.91
N ILE A 326 1.67 10.58 17.94
CA ILE A 326 0.99 10.65 19.24
C ILE A 326 1.83 11.57 20.12
N ASN A 327 1.25 12.70 20.51
CA ASN A 327 1.89 13.73 21.31
C ASN A 327 2.06 13.27 22.77
N ALA A 328 2.96 13.94 23.49
CA ALA A 328 3.20 13.65 24.92
C ALA A 328 1.96 13.85 25.80
N ASP A 329 1.04 14.71 25.35
CA ASP A 329 -0.23 14.95 26.02
C ASP A 329 -1.29 13.88 25.70
N GLY A 330 -0.98 12.90 24.84
CA GLY A 330 -1.85 11.80 24.46
C GLY A 330 -2.72 12.04 23.23
N SER A 331 -2.73 13.25 22.64
CA SER A 331 -3.43 13.52 21.37
C SER A 331 -2.74 12.85 20.18
N ILE A 332 -3.48 12.57 19.10
CA ILE A 332 -2.95 12.02 17.84
C ILE A 332 -3.08 13.07 16.74
N GLU A 333 -2.13 13.11 15.80
CA GLU A 333 -2.18 13.95 14.60
C GLU A 333 -1.60 13.20 13.38
N GLN A 334 -2.20 13.35 12.21
CA GLN A 334 -1.65 12.82 10.95
C GLN A 334 -0.77 13.86 10.26
N ILE A 335 0.54 13.74 10.45
CA ILE A 335 1.56 14.73 10.05
C ILE A 335 2.17 14.46 8.67
N GLY A 336 1.82 13.35 8.02
CA GLY A 336 2.26 13.00 6.67
C GLY A 336 1.19 12.22 5.92
N ARG A 337 0.99 12.56 4.65
CA ARG A 337 0.04 11.90 3.73
C ARG A 337 0.68 11.75 2.35
N SER A 338 0.68 10.54 1.79
CA SER A 338 1.03 10.31 0.38
C SER A 338 -0.13 10.70 -0.55
N GLY A 339 0.18 10.91 -1.84
CA GLY A 339 -0.79 10.67 -2.91
C GLY A 339 -1.13 9.17 -3.03
N VAL A 340 -1.55 8.74 -4.22
CA VAL A 340 -1.94 7.36 -4.50
C VAL A 340 -0.97 6.72 -5.44
N LYS A 341 -0.40 5.57 -5.07
CA LYS A 341 0.32 4.71 -5.99
C LYS A 341 -0.65 3.82 -6.75
N HIS A 342 -0.55 3.82 -8.07
CA HIS A 342 -1.27 2.93 -8.99
C HIS A 342 -0.43 1.67 -9.21
N ALA A 343 -0.98 0.51 -8.87
CA ALA A 343 -0.36 -0.77 -9.17
C ALA A 343 -0.41 -1.07 -10.68
N PHE A 344 0.46 -1.94 -11.19
CA PHE A 344 0.55 -2.20 -12.63
C PHE A 344 0.79 -3.66 -13.05
N LEU A 345 1.35 -4.49 -12.17
CA LEU A 345 1.46 -5.94 -12.36
C LEU A 345 1.65 -6.65 -11.03
N THR A 346 1.47 -7.97 -11.01
CA THR A 346 1.85 -8.84 -9.92
C THR A 346 2.82 -9.94 -10.37
N VAL A 347 3.77 -10.27 -9.51
CA VAL A 347 4.69 -11.42 -9.69
C VAL A 347 4.12 -12.72 -9.14
N ASN A 348 2.97 -12.69 -8.45
CA ASN A 348 2.27 -13.87 -7.93
C ASN A 348 3.20 -14.81 -7.13
N GLY A 349 3.79 -14.30 -6.05
CA GLY A 349 4.69 -15.06 -5.19
C GLY A 349 3.94 -15.99 -4.23
N GLY A 350 4.44 -17.23 -4.02
CA GLY A 350 3.95 -18.10 -2.95
C GLY A 350 2.46 -18.52 -3.05
N CYS A 351 1.92 -18.57 -4.26
CA CYS A 351 0.52 -18.83 -4.55
C CYS A 351 0.04 -20.24 -4.17
N LEU A 352 -1.26 -20.35 -3.91
CA LEU A 352 -2.00 -21.61 -3.90
C LEU A 352 -2.70 -21.86 -5.24
N ASP A 353 -3.14 -20.79 -5.91
CA ASP A 353 -3.64 -20.76 -7.29
C ASP A 353 -3.38 -19.36 -7.86
N SER A 354 -2.82 -19.22 -9.05
CA SER A 354 -2.43 -17.93 -9.65
C SER A 354 -3.11 -17.62 -10.98
N CYS A 355 -3.88 -18.55 -11.54
CA CYS A 355 -4.30 -18.50 -12.96
C CYS A 355 -3.13 -18.24 -13.94
N ASN A 356 -1.87 -18.31 -13.52
CA ASN A 356 -0.65 -17.97 -14.27
C ASN A 356 -0.77 -16.69 -15.13
N ASP A 357 -1.39 -15.61 -14.62
CA ASP A 357 -1.52 -14.31 -15.29
C ASP A 357 -0.89 -13.22 -14.40
N PRO A 358 0.15 -12.49 -14.87
CA PRO A 358 0.83 -11.45 -14.08
C PRO A 358 -0.01 -10.18 -13.88
N HIS A 359 -1.25 -10.14 -14.37
CA HIS A 359 -2.20 -9.05 -14.13
C HIS A 359 -3.42 -9.50 -13.33
N ILE A 360 -3.31 -10.63 -12.64
CA ILE A 360 -4.33 -11.16 -11.76
C ILE A 360 -3.62 -11.69 -10.51
N LEU A 361 -3.96 -11.15 -9.34
CA LEU A 361 -3.49 -11.71 -8.07
C LEU A 361 -4.40 -12.89 -7.68
N GLY A 362 -3.85 -14.09 -7.76
CA GLY A 362 -4.59 -15.32 -7.46
C GLY A 362 -4.69 -15.64 -5.97
N ARG A 363 -5.39 -16.73 -5.65
CA ARG A 363 -5.63 -17.20 -4.29
C ARG A 363 -4.32 -17.53 -3.58
N GLY A 364 -4.16 -16.93 -2.40
CA GLY A 364 -2.99 -17.11 -1.55
C GLY A 364 -1.70 -16.52 -2.14
N CYS A 365 -1.75 -15.84 -3.29
CA CYS A 365 -0.59 -15.18 -3.88
C CYS A 365 -0.20 -13.94 -3.08
N SER A 366 1.09 -13.68 -2.97
CA SER A 366 1.69 -12.49 -2.41
C SER A 366 2.35 -11.63 -3.48
N ASP A 367 2.40 -10.34 -3.24
CA ASP A 367 3.09 -9.38 -4.10
C ASP A 367 3.80 -8.31 -3.27
N THR A 368 4.97 -7.85 -3.70
CA THR A 368 5.75 -6.83 -2.99
C THR A 368 6.06 -5.67 -3.92
N TYR A 369 5.51 -4.50 -3.62
CA TYR A 369 5.93 -3.26 -4.23
C TYR A 369 7.03 -2.61 -3.36
N GLY A 370 8.20 -2.45 -3.95
CA GLY A 370 9.37 -1.84 -3.32
C GLY A 370 9.28 -0.34 -3.11
N THR A 371 10.22 0.21 -2.35
CA THR A 371 10.26 1.61 -1.93
C THR A 371 10.29 2.55 -3.14
N PHE A 372 11.16 2.31 -4.11
CA PHE A 372 11.33 3.20 -5.25
C PHE A 372 10.28 2.99 -6.34
N ASN A 373 9.74 1.78 -6.44
CA ASN A 373 8.56 1.54 -7.26
C ASN A 373 7.37 2.34 -6.69
N ASN A 374 7.12 2.27 -5.39
CA ASN A 374 6.06 3.05 -4.75
C ASN A 374 6.27 4.56 -4.86
N ASP A 375 7.51 5.03 -4.72
CA ASP A 375 7.90 6.45 -4.85
C ASP A 375 8.01 6.95 -6.31
N SER A 376 7.53 6.17 -7.29
CA SER A 376 7.67 6.50 -8.70
C SER A 376 6.69 7.60 -9.14
N PRO A 377 7.15 8.78 -9.63
CA PRO A 377 6.27 9.85 -10.09
C PRO A 377 5.42 9.48 -11.31
N GLY A 378 5.82 8.46 -12.07
CA GLY A 378 5.04 7.95 -13.21
C GLY A 378 3.78 7.18 -12.81
N ASP A 379 3.73 6.69 -11.56
CA ASP A 379 2.67 5.82 -11.06
C ASP A 379 1.94 6.42 -9.84
N MET A 380 2.28 7.65 -9.47
CA MET A 380 1.70 8.36 -8.33
C MET A 380 0.68 9.38 -8.83
N GLY A 381 -0.49 9.45 -8.20
CA GLY A 381 -1.57 10.36 -8.58
C GLY A 381 -2.24 11.01 -7.37
N PRO A 382 -3.09 12.00 -7.59
CA PRO A 382 -3.85 12.62 -6.51
C PRO A 382 -4.98 11.70 -6.04
N ARG A 383 -5.23 11.70 -4.72
CA ARG A 383 -6.37 10.98 -4.12
C ARG A 383 -7.73 11.41 -4.65
N SER A 384 -7.83 12.64 -5.17
CA SER A 384 -9.07 13.21 -5.73
C SER A 384 -9.58 12.50 -6.98
N GLU A 385 -8.76 11.67 -7.63
CA GLU A 385 -9.15 10.92 -8.83
C GLU A 385 -9.76 9.55 -8.53
N ILE A 386 -9.91 9.18 -7.26
CA ILE A 386 -10.39 7.85 -6.83
C ILE A 386 -11.73 7.99 -6.11
N VAL A 387 -12.68 7.11 -6.42
CA VAL A 387 -13.82 6.79 -5.54
C VAL A 387 -13.40 5.59 -4.68
N PRO A 388 -12.91 5.84 -3.46
CA PRO A 388 -12.20 4.84 -2.66
C PRO A 388 -13.05 3.64 -2.27
N ALA A 389 -14.28 3.83 -1.74
CA ALA A 389 -15.17 2.74 -1.33
C ALA A 389 -15.57 1.79 -2.46
N LYS A 390 -15.42 2.22 -3.72
CA LYS A 390 -15.74 1.42 -4.91
C LYS A 390 -14.49 1.01 -5.71
N GLY A 391 -13.29 1.42 -5.29
CA GLY A 391 -12.06 1.22 -6.04
C GLY A 391 -12.13 1.71 -7.50
N ILE A 392 -12.78 2.85 -7.77
CA ILE A 392 -12.89 3.41 -9.13
C ILE A 392 -11.91 4.55 -9.31
N TRP A 393 -11.02 4.44 -10.30
CA TRP A 393 -10.23 5.58 -10.78
C TRP A 393 -10.95 6.26 -11.92
N GLY A 394 -11.13 7.58 -11.80
CA GLY A 394 -11.65 8.42 -12.86
C GLY A 394 -10.56 8.73 -13.88
N ARG A 395 -10.29 7.81 -14.80
CA ARG A 395 -9.29 8.01 -15.86
C ARG A 395 -9.55 9.30 -16.65
N CYS A 396 -10.77 9.52 -17.14
CA CYS A 396 -11.12 10.73 -17.89
C CYS A 396 -10.98 11.96 -16.99
N GLY A 397 -10.14 12.90 -17.40
CA GLY A 397 -9.86 14.12 -16.65
C GLY A 397 -8.83 13.94 -15.54
N SER A 398 -8.23 12.75 -15.41
CA SER A 398 -7.06 12.53 -14.54
C SER A 398 -5.84 13.26 -15.07
N ILE A 399 -4.78 13.36 -14.25
CA ILE A 399 -3.48 13.87 -14.70
C ILE A 399 -2.90 13.06 -15.88
N TRP A 400 -3.33 11.82 -16.09
CA TRP A 400 -2.87 10.98 -17.20
C TRP A 400 -3.80 10.98 -18.42
N ASP A 401 -5.00 11.56 -18.38
CA ASP A 401 -5.95 11.61 -19.50
C ASP A 401 -6.83 12.87 -19.39
N ALA A 402 -6.16 14.03 -19.33
CA ALA A 402 -6.80 15.31 -19.04
C ALA A 402 -7.85 15.73 -20.09
N ASP A 403 -7.69 15.29 -21.34
CA ASP A 403 -8.60 15.54 -22.46
C ASP A 403 -9.60 14.40 -22.73
N CYS A 404 -9.57 13.34 -21.90
CA CYS A 404 -10.47 12.19 -21.96
C CYS A 404 -10.42 11.41 -23.29
N ASN A 405 -9.29 11.41 -23.98
CA ASN A 405 -9.11 10.69 -25.24
C ASN A 405 -8.80 9.20 -25.03
N GLY A 406 -8.62 8.75 -23.78
CA GLY A 406 -8.35 7.35 -23.42
C GLY A 406 -6.91 6.90 -23.72
N SER A 407 -6.01 7.85 -24.00
CA SER A 407 -4.58 7.62 -24.22
C SER A 407 -3.77 8.36 -23.15
N PRO A 408 -2.66 7.79 -22.68
CA PRO A 408 -1.87 8.41 -21.62
C PRO A 408 -1.22 9.72 -22.10
N SER A 409 -1.42 10.79 -21.34
CA SER A 409 -0.71 12.07 -21.43
C SER A 409 0.49 12.13 -20.46
N ASP A 410 1.34 13.14 -20.63
CA ASP A 410 2.31 13.48 -19.58
C ASP A 410 1.56 13.91 -18.32
N ASN A 411 1.93 13.34 -17.18
CA ASN A 411 1.19 13.51 -15.92
C ASN A 411 1.61 14.75 -15.13
N GLY A 412 2.67 15.44 -15.58
CA GLY A 412 3.14 16.68 -14.95
C GLY A 412 3.80 16.51 -13.58
N ASN A 413 3.85 15.29 -13.02
CA ASN A 413 4.51 15.05 -11.74
C ASN A 413 6.02 15.29 -11.87
N ASP A 414 6.60 16.02 -10.92
CA ASP A 414 8.05 16.05 -10.73
C ASP A 414 8.51 14.98 -9.71
N PHE A 415 9.79 15.00 -9.33
CA PHE A 415 10.32 14.08 -8.31
C PHE A 415 9.75 14.33 -6.91
N TRP A 416 9.03 15.43 -6.67
CA TRP A 416 8.47 15.78 -5.37
C TRP A 416 6.95 15.71 -5.30
N THR A 417 6.28 15.64 -6.43
CA THR A 417 4.82 15.63 -6.50
C THR A 417 4.30 14.32 -5.91
N GLN A 418 3.17 14.37 -5.20
CA GLN A 418 2.50 13.22 -4.56
C GLN A 418 3.26 12.46 -3.44
N ARG A 419 4.53 12.74 -3.14
CA ARG A 419 5.23 12.05 -2.04
C ARG A 419 4.62 12.35 -0.66
N MET A 420 4.78 11.43 0.29
CA MET A 420 4.47 11.71 1.70
C MET A 420 5.51 12.66 2.29
N LYS A 421 5.16 13.94 2.35
CA LYS A 421 5.99 15.02 2.87
C LYS A 421 5.75 15.23 4.35
N VAL A 422 6.84 15.38 5.11
CA VAL A 422 6.81 15.67 6.54
C VAL A 422 7.87 16.73 6.85
N ARG A 423 7.49 17.79 7.56
CA ARG A 423 8.43 18.81 8.05
C ARG A 423 9.34 18.22 9.12
N GLU A 424 10.61 18.59 9.14
CA GLU A 424 11.55 18.14 10.19
C GLU A 424 11.07 18.53 11.59
N SER A 425 10.49 19.73 11.71
CA SER A 425 9.93 20.22 12.96
C SER A 425 8.90 19.27 13.57
N GLN A 426 8.14 18.54 12.74
CA GLN A 426 7.09 17.62 13.18
C GLN A 426 7.63 16.32 13.78
N VAL A 427 8.87 15.96 13.47
CA VAL A 427 9.50 14.70 13.89
C VAL A 427 10.74 14.90 14.78
N ALA A 428 11.17 16.15 14.96
CA ALA A 428 12.29 16.48 15.82
C ALA A 428 11.99 16.16 17.29
N ALA A 429 12.76 15.23 17.85
CA ALA A 429 12.61 14.81 19.26
C ALA A 429 12.79 15.95 20.27
N THR A 430 13.54 17.00 19.90
CA THR A 430 13.74 18.21 20.71
C THR A 430 12.50 19.10 20.77
N LEU A 431 11.65 19.09 19.73
CA LEU A 431 10.40 19.86 19.66
C LEU A 431 9.19 19.06 20.15
N HIS A 432 9.24 17.73 20.01
CA HIS A 432 8.18 16.82 20.44
C HIS A 432 8.71 15.77 21.45
N PRO A 433 9.23 16.20 22.62
CA PRO A 433 9.71 15.27 23.64
C PRO A 433 8.56 14.40 24.13
N GLY A 434 8.77 13.08 24.20
CA GLY A 434 7.74 12.12 24.63
C GLY A 434 6.73 11.73 23.55
N ALA A 435 6.84 12.25 22.33
CA ALA A 435 6.00 11.80 21.23
C ALA A 435 6.40 10.40 20.72
N SER A 436 5.43 9.67 20.17
CA SER A 436 5.64 8.41 19.46
C SER A 436 5.03 8.46 18.07
N TYR A 437 5.52 7.62 17.16
CA TYR A 437 5.17 7.69 15.74
C TYR A 437 4.63 6.36 15.22
N ILE A 438 3.58 6.45 14.42
CA ILE A 438 2.94 5.33 13.75
C ILE A 438 2.98 5.59 12.25
N MET A 439 3.44 4.62 11.48
CA MET A 439 3.31 4.61 10.02
C MET A 439 2.19 3.65 9.65
N ASP A 440 1.38 4.00 8.65
CA ASP A 440 0.47 3.06 7.99
C ASP A 440 0.82 2.85 6.52
N SER A 441 0.43 1.69 6.01
CA SER A 441 0.38 1.38 4.59
C SER A 441 -0.95 0.69 4.31
N TRP A 442 -1.63 1.10 3.25
CA TRP A 442 -2.97 0.61 2.93
C TRP A 442 -3.14 0.38 1.44
N TYR A 443 -3.47 -0.86 1.07
CA TYR A 443 -3.94 -1.20 -0.27
C TYR A 443 -5.47 -1.07 -0.37
N LEU A 444 -5.94 -0.42 -1.43
CA LEU A 444 -7.35 -0.41 -1.81
C LEU A 444 -7.52 -1.25 -3.07
N ALA A 445 -8.33 -2.29 -3.00
CA ALA A 445 -8.74 -3.08 -4.15
C ALA A 445 -10.26 -3.01 -4.31
N ARG A 446 -10.75 -2.99 -5.55
CA ARG A 446 -12.20 -3.05 -5.81
C ARG A 446 -12.75 -4.38 -5.30
N ASP A 447 -13.92 -4.31 -4.66
CA ASP A 447 -14.65 -5.43 -4.06
C ASP A 447 -13.93 -6.13 -2.89
N ASP A 448 -12.88 -5.52 -2.35
CA ASP A 448 -12.25 -5.96 -1.10
C ASP A 448 -13.27 -5.88 0.04
N ILE A 449 -13.64 -7.03 0.61
CA ILE A 449 -14.75 -7.10 1.57
C ILE A 449 -14.37 -6.57 2.97
N ASN A 450 -13.07 -6.34 3.22
CA ASN A 450 -12.58 -5.85 4.49
C ASN A 450 -11.38 -4.92 4.29
N ILE A 451 -11.60 -3.61 4.33
CA ILE A 451 -10.49 -2.65 4.15
C ILE A 451 -9.44 -2.70 5.28
N TYR A 452 -9.75 -3.30 6.43
CA TYR A 452 -8.90 -3.21 7.63
C TYR A 452 -7.77 -4.24 7.67
N ASN A 453 -7.87 -5.33 6.91
CA ASN A 453 -6.80 -6.32 6.82
C ASN A 453 -5.83 -6.01 5.66
N SER A 454 -6.22 -5.17 4.69
CA SER A 454 -5.33 -4.57 3.68
C SER A 454 -4.60 -3.31 4.18
N MET A 455 -4.97 -2.83 5.38
CA MET A 455 -4.23 -1.84 6.17
C MET A 455 -3.31 -2.53 7.18
N ALA A 456 -2.10 -1.99 7.37
CA ALA A 456 -1.31 -2.30 8.55
C ALA A 456 -0.58 -1.08 9.09
N THR A 457 -0.25 -1.14 10.37
CA THR A 457 0.58 -0.14 11.05
C THR A 457 1.86 -0.74 11.58
N LEU A 458 2.90 0.08 11.67
CA LEU A 458 4.09 -0.20 12.47
C LEU A 458 4.45 1.04 13.29
N THR A 459 5.19 0.85 14.37
CA THR A 459 5.80 1.94 15.15
C THR A 459 7.27 2.06 14.82
N GLY A 460 7.83 3.26 14.95
CA GLY A 460 9.26 3.49 14.86
C GLY A 460 9.64 4.89 15.32
N THR A 461 10.91 5.22 15.19
CA THR A 461 11.49 6.48 15.67
C THR A 461 12.16 7.20 14.51
N PRO A 462 11.65 8.38 14.10
CA PRO A 462 12.38 9.29 13.23
C PRO A 462 13.69 9.71 13.90
N ASN A 463 14.81 9.52 13.20
CA ASN A 463 16.12 9.95 13.69
C ASN A 463 16.94 10.55 12.56
N TYR A 464 17.50 11.72 12.82
CA TYR A 464 18.45 12.33 11.91
C TYR A 464 19.86 11.83 12.24
N ALA A 465 20.49 11.13 11.29
CA ALA A 465 21.82 10.60 11.44
C ALA A 465 22.58 10.74 10.13
N SER A 466 23.84 11.20 10.23
CA SER A 466 24.77 11.22 9.11
C SER A 466 24.24 11.93 7.85
N GLY A 467 23.48 13.01 8.02
CA GLY A 467 22.96 13.83 6.92
C GLY A 467 21.65 13.36 6.29
N ILE A 468 21.01 12.32 6.83
CA ILE A 468 19.71 11.83 6.35
C ILE A 468 18.78 11.48 7.52
N TRP A 469 17.48 11.59 7.28
CA TRP A 469 16.47 11.07 8.20
C TRP A 469 16.28 9.58 7.98
N ASN A 470 16.11 8.84 9.08
CA ASN A 470 15.76 7.42 9.07
C ASN A 470 14.54 7.18 9.96
N PHE A 471 13.82 6.09 9.69
CA PHE A 471 12.76 5.61 10.57
C PHE A 471 13.23 4.31 11.21
N SER A 472 13.90 4.43 12.36
CA SER A 472 14.56 3.30 13.02
C SER A 472 13.64 2.56 13.99
N GLY A 473 14.04 1.37 14.41
CA GLY A 473 13.29 0.58 15.39
C GLY A 473 11.90 0.16 14.91
N GLN A 474 11.74 -0.04 13.59
CA GLN A 474 10.47 -0.46 12.99
C GLN A 474 10.02 -1.79 13.58
N GLY A 475 8.87 -1.79 14.24
CA GLY A 475 8.33 -2.95 14.95
C GLY A 475 6.84 -2.79 15.22
N ASN A 476 6.31 -3.68 16.06
CA ASN A 476 4.88 -3.72 16.40
C ASN A 476 3.95 -3.74 15.18
N TYR A 477 4.39 -4.44 14.12
CA TYR A 477 3.55 -4.69 12.96
C TYR A 477 2.23 -5.32 13.40
N LYS A 478 1.11 -4.76 12.93
CA LYS A 478 -0.23 -5.30 13.16
C LYS A 478 -1.20 -4.77 12.11
N LEU A 479 -2.11 -5.62 11.64
CA LEU A 479 -3.18 -5.23 10.73
C LEU A 479 -4.11 -4.19 11.36
N GLY A 480 -4.83 -3.44 10.54
CA GLY A 480 -5.78 -2.42 10.95
C GLY A 480 -5.19 -1.02 11.07
N PRO A 481 -6.04 -0.01 11.31
CA PRO A 481 -5.70 1.39 11.14
C PRO A 481 -5.02 2.03 12.37
N ALA A 482 -4.37 3.18 12.14
CA ALA A 482 -3.68 3.94 13.18
C ALA A 482 -4.61 4.44 14.30
N ILE A 483 -5.85 4.84 13.98
CA ILE A 483 -6.82 5.30 14.99
C ILE A 483 -7.16 4.21 16.03
N ASP A 484 -7.14 2.92 15.62
CA ASP A 484 -7.36 1.79 16.52
C ASP A 484 -6.14 1.49 17.41
N ARG A 485 -4.95 2.00 17.05
CA ARG A 485 -3.77 1.99 17.93
C ARG A 485 -3.85 3.10 18.99
N TRP A 486 -4.54 4.19 18.68
CA TRP A 486 -4.71 5.31 19.60
C TRP A 486 -5.82 5.06 20.62
N VAL A 487 -6.98 4.58 20.18
CA VAL A 487 -8.09 4.11 21.03
C VAL A 487 -8.58 2.77 20.47
N ASN A 488 -8.38 1.69 21.21
CA ASN A 488 -8.80 0.36 20.77
C ASN A 488 -10.34 0.26 20.81
N PRO A 489 -11.05 0.01 19.69
CA PRO A 489 -12.51 -0.04 19.69
C PRO A 489 -13.09 -1.18 20.54
N ALA A 490 -12.37 -2.29 20.71
CA ALA A 490 -12.81 -3.41 21.54
C ALA A 490 -12.50 -3.23 23.04
N ALA A 491 -11.60 -2.30 23.38
CA ALA A 491 -11.17 -2.03 24.75
C ALA A 491 -10.64 -0.58 24.86
N PRO A 492 -11.52 0.44 24.75
CA PRO A 492 -11.09 1.83 24.59
C PRO A 492 -10.39 2.40 25.82
N GLY A 493 -10.62 1.82 27.00
CA GLY A 493 -10.18 2.34 28.30
C GLY A 493 -11.22 3.28 28.91
N ALA A 494 -10.97 3.73 30.15
CA ALA A 494 -11.83 4.70 30.80
C ALA A 494 -11.81 6.03 30.05
N ASN A 495 -12.98 6.69 29.98
CA ASN A 495 -13.13 8.00 29.34
C ASN A 495 -12.63 8.06 27.89
N ALA A 496 -12.73 6.96 27.16
CA ALA A 496 -12.40 6.89 25.75
C ALA A 496 -13.46 6.11 24.97
N MET A 497 -13.61 6.43 23.69
CA MET A 497 -14.51 5.73 22.78
C MET A 497 -13.93 5.78 21.36
N ASN A 498 -14.17 4.74 20.56
CA ASN A 498 -13.82 4.71 19.13
C ASN A 498 -14.96 4.01 18.40
N THR A 499 -15.71 4.77 17.61
CA THR A 499 -16.93 4.32 16.95
C THR A 499 -16.79 4.47 15.45
N GLU A 500 -17.20 3.44 14.73
CA GLU A 500 -17.21 3.40 13.28
C GLU A 500 -18.54 3.88 12.71
N LEU A 501 -18.45 4.72 11.68
CA LEU A 501 -19.50 5.02 10.73
C LEU A 501 -19.31 4.11 9.52
N VAL A 502 -20.32 3.28 9.24
CA VAL A 502 -20.42 2.46 8.03
C VAL A 502 -21.56 3.02 7.17
N ALA A 503 -21.25 3.45 5.95
CA ALA A 503 -22.22 3.97 5.00
C ALA A 503 -22.00 3.37 3.60
N PRO A 504 -22.99 3.41 2.71
CA PRO A 504 -22.80 3.00 1.31
C PRO A 504 -21.69 3.77 0.58
N GLU A 505 -21.41 5.00 1.00
CA GLU A 505 -20.33 5.83 0.47
C GLU A 505 -18.94 5.52 1.06
N GLY A 506 -18.85 4.64 2.07
CA GLY A 506 -17.60 4.20 2.71
C GLY A 506 -17.64 4.32 4.24
N HIS A 507 -16.45 4.31 4.84
CA HIS A 507 -16.21 4.16 6.26
C HIS A 507 -15.45 5.35 6.84
N ALA A 508 -15.81 5.72 8.07
CA ALA A 508 -15.07 6.66 8.89
C ALA A 508 -15.10 6.24 10.35
N LYS A 509 -14.19 6.74 11.18
CA LYS A 509 -14.21 6.54 12.64
C LYS A 509 -14.11 7.86 13.38
N VAL A 510 -14.85 7.98 14.48
CA VAL A 510 -14.70 9.03 15.47
C VAL A 510 -14.18 8.38 16.75
N ALA A 511 -12.96 8.76 17.15
CA ALA A 511 -12.37 8.36 18.42
C ALA A 511 -12.20 9.56 19.33
N VAL A 512 -12.28 9.34 20.64
CA VAL A 512 -12.14 10.38 21.67
C VAL A 512 -11.39 9.86 22.89
N LYS A 513 -10.60 10.74 23.51
CA LYS A 513 -10.10 10.61 24.89
C LYS A 513 -10.51 11.84 25.69
N ALA A 514 -11.19 11.65 26.81
CA ALA A 514 -11.52 12.69 27.77
C ALA A 514 -10.59 12.59 28.99
N THR A 515 -9.83 13.66 29.24
CA THR A 515 -8.82 13.74 30.29
C THR A 515 -9.30 14.70 31.38
N ASP A 516 -9.38 14.22 32.62
CA ASP A 516 -9.63 15.07 33.80
C ASP A 516 -8.39 15.93 34.07
N LEU A 517 -8.56 17.25 34.01
CA LEU A 517 -7.51 18.23 34.31
C LEU A 517 -7.54 18.69 35.77
N GLY A 518 -8.49 18.20 36.57
CA GLY A 518 -8.77 18.65 37.92
C GLY A 518 -9.67 19.90 37.95
N GLY A 519 -10.23 20.18 39.12
CA GLY A 519 -11.11 21.34 39.33
C GLY A 519 -12.40 21.31 38.48
N GLY A 520 -12.82 20.13 38.02
CA GLY A 520 -14.01 19.95 37.17
C GLY A 520 -13.78 20.24 35.69
N ASN A 521 -12.56 20.59 35.28
CA ASN A 521 -12.23 20.82 33.87
C ASN A 521 -11.80 19.53 33.19
N TRP A 522 -12.29 19.33 31.97
CA TRP A 522 -12.00 18.17 31.14
C TRP A 522 -11.49 18.63 29.78
N ARG A 523 -10.48 17.94 29.26
CA ARG A 523 -10.03 18.07 27.87
C ARG A 523 -10.53 16.88 27.06
N TYR A 524 -11.22 17.15 25.98
CA TYR A 524 -11.66 16.15 25.02
C TYR A 524 -10.79 16.26 23.78
N ASP A 525 -10.03 15.21 23.47
CA ASP A 525 -9.30 15.09 22.22
C ASP A 525 -10.07 14.14 21.32
N TYR A 526 -10.66 14.66 20.24
CA TYR A 526 -11.31 13.88 19.19
C TYR A 526 -10.36 13.69 18.01
N ALA A 527 -10.40 12.50 17.41
CA ALA A 527 -9.82 12.24 16.10
C ALA A 527 -10.92 11.68 15.18
N VAL A 528 -11.09 12.31 14.01
CA VAL A 528 -12.00 11.83 12.97
C VAL A 528 -11.15 11.33 11.82
N MET A 529 -11.18 10.02 11.56
CA MET A 529 -10.47 9.39 10.46
C MET A 529 -11.46 8.98 9.37
N ASN A 530 -11.38 9.63 8.21
CA ASN A 530 -12.07 9.19 7.02
C ASN A 530 -11.20 8.14 6.32
N PHE A 531 -11.68 6.90 6.21
CA PHE A 531 -10.98 5.84 5.50
C PHE A 531 -11.24 5.96 4.01
N ASP A 532 -12.42 5.54 3.57
CA ASP A 532 -12.87 5.47 2.19
C ASP A 532 -14.24 6.14 2.02
N PHE A 533 -14.75 6.89 3.00
CA PHE A 533 -15.98 7.66 2.81
C PHE A 533 -15.76 8.79 1.79
N ALA A 534 -16.50 8.73 0.70
CA ALA A 534 -16.55 9.81 -0.28
C ALA A 534 -17.92 9.88 -0.95
N ARG A 535 -18.61 11.02 -0.83
CA ARG A 535 -19.76 11.29 -1.67
C ARG A 535 -19.27 11.77 -3.04
N ALA A 536 -19.12 10.79 -3.93
CA ALA A 536 -18.52 11.01 -5.24
C ALA A 536 -19.53 11.60 -6.25
N LEU A 537 -19.09 12.61 -6.99
CA LEU A 537 -19.70 13.07 -8.22
C LEU A 537 -18.97 12.43 -9.40
N MET A 538 -19.68 11.60 -10.16
CA MET A 538 -19.11 10.79 -11.23
C MET A 538 -19.77 11.06 -12.58
N GLN A 539 -19.04 10.82 -13.66
CA GLN A 539 -19.57 10.74 -15.02
C GLN A 539 -19.07 9.45 -15.71
N PRO A 540 -19.95 8.51 -16.10
CA PRO A 540 -21.36 8.43 -15.71
C PRO A 540 -21.53 8.27 -14.19
N ALA A 541 -22.73 8.53 -13.65
CA ALA A 541 -22.98 8.63 -12.21
C ALA A 541 -22.64 7.35 -11.41
N ASP A 542 -22.73 6.18 -12.06
CA ASP A 542 -22.38 4.89 -11.49
C ASP A 542 -20.89 4.53 -11.62
N GLY A 543 -20.10 5.36 -12.33
CA GLY A 543 -18.70 5.08 -12.64
C GLY A 543 -18.50 3.92 -13.63
N SER A 544 -19.56 3.53 -14.36
CA SER A 544 -19.52 2.48 -15.35
C SER A 544 -18.87 2.92 -16.67
N GLY A 545 -18.62 1.94 -17.53
CA GLY A 545 -18.09 2.17 -18.86
C GLY A 545 -16.58 2.38 -18.87
N PRO A 546 -16.01 2.53 -20.08
CA PRO A 546 -14.57 2.39 -20.30
C PRO A 546 -13.74 3.49 -19.66
N ASN A 547 -14.30 4.70 -19.50
CA ASN A 547 -13.58 5.91 -19.13
C ASN A 547 -14.36 6.74 -18.09
N PRO A 548 -14.54 6.24 -16.86
CA PRO A 548 -15.23 7.02 -15.83
C PRO A 548 -14.43 8.28 -15.51
N ARG A 549 -15.14 9.33 -15.10
CA ARG A 549 -14.58 10.60 -14.63
C ARG A 549 -15.04 10.88 -13.22
N VAL A 550 -14.10 11.25 -12.35
CA VAL A 550 -14.38 11.78 -11.02
C VAL A 550 -14.42 13.31 -11.11
N LEU A 551 -15.57 13.90 -10.80
CA LEU A 551 -15.76 15.35 -10.70
C LEU A 551 -15.52 15.87 -9.28
N GLY A 552 -15.71 14.99 -8.28
CA GLY A 552 -15.40 15.24 -6.87
C GLY A 552 -15.58 13.97 -6.05
N ASN A 553 -14.85 13.84 -4.94
CA ASN A 553 -14.91 12.70 -4.02
C ASN A 553 -14.86 13.16 -2.56
N ARG A 554 -15.66 14.18 -2.24
CA ARG A 554 -15.54 14.90 -0.97
C ARG A 554 -16.07 14.08 0.20
N GLY A 555 -15.40 14.21 1.35
CA GLY A 555 -15.82 13.64 2.62
C GLY A 555 -16.67 14.60 3.44
N PHE A 556 -16.19 14.96 4.62
CA PHE A 556 -16.94 15.76 5.60
C PHE A 556 -16.40 17.18 5.72
N ASP A 557 -17.27 18.19 5.83
CA ASP A 557 -16.87 19.60 5.96
C ASP A 557 -17.32 20.25 7.27
N ARG A 558 -17.91 19.45 8.19
CA ARG A 558 -18.21 19.87 9.55
C ARG A 558 -18.17 18.68 10.50
N PHE A 559 -17.54 18.89 11.65
CA PHE A 559 -17.62 18.01 12.81
C PHE A 559 -18.26 18.80 13.96
N ALA A 560 -19.28 18.27 14.60
CA ALA A 560 -19.97 18.94 15.70
C ALA A 560 -20.25 18.01 16.87
N ILE A 561 -20.18 18.56 18.08
CA ILE A 561 -20.56 17.89 19.32
C ILE A 561 -21.61 18.73 20.05
N PRO A 562 -22.58 18.13 20.75
CA PRO A 562 -23.44 18.85 21.66
C PRO A 562 -22.63 19.43 22.82
N LEU A 563 -23.09 20.56 23.34
CA LEU A 563 -22.61 21.16 24.57
C LEU A 563 -23.78 21.37 25.53
N PRO A 564 -23.56 21.27 26.85
CA PRO A 564 -24.52 21.76 27.81
C PRO A 564 -24.76 23.25 27.62
N THR A 565 -26.00 23.70 27.80
CA THR A 565 -26.37 25.12 27.65
C THR A 565 -25.64 26.05 28.62
N SER A 566 -25.15 25.52 29.73
CA SER A 566 -24.34 26.24 30.74
C SER A 566 -22.83 26.06 30.57
N ALA A 567 -22.38 25.28 29.58
CA ALA A 567 -20.96 24.94 29.44
C ALA A 567 -20.11 26.17 29.12
N VAL A 568 -19.03 26.33 29.88
CA VAL A 568 -18.01 27.35 29.62
C VAL A 568 -16.82 26.69 28.92
N VAL A 569 -16.72 26.88 27.61
CA VAL A 569 -15.54 26.47 26.83
C VAL A 569 -14.36 27.34 27.22
N VAL A 570 -13.28 26.70 27.69
CA VAL A 570 -12.01 27.31 28.10
C VAL A 570 -11.10 27.51 26.90
N SER A 571 -10.95 26.48 26.08
CA SER A 571 -10.11 26.53 24.88
C SER A 571 -10.56 25.50 23.85
N THR A 572 -10.18 25.75 22.60
CA THR A 572 -10.34 24.81 21.49
C THR A 572 -9.06 24.77 20.68
N SER A 573 -8.74 23.61 20.10
CA SER A 573 -7.71 23.49 19.08
C SER A 573 -8.18 22.61 17.94
N PHE A 574 -7.51 22.74 16.80
CA PHE A 574 -7.73 21.96 15.59
C PHE A 574 -6.38 21.68 14.95
N SER A 575 -6.21 20.47 14.44
CA SER A 575 -5.05 20.08 13.65
C SER A 575 -5.48 19.21 12.48
N ASN A 576 -5.16 19.66 11.28
CA ASN A 576 -5.15 18.85 10.07
C ASN A 576 -3.75 18.29 9.78
N GLY A 577 -2.80 18.42 10.71
CA GLY A 577 -1.41 17.96 10.59
C GLY A 577 -0.55 18.69 9.56
N THR A 578 -1.03 19.76 8.93
CA THR A 578 -0.20 20.64 8.10
C THR A 578 0.33 21.79 8.95
N HIS A 579 1.63 22.11 8.82
CA HIS A 579 2.22 23.26 9.52
C HIS A 579 1.76 24.61 8.91
N ASP A 580 1.25 24.58 7.69
CA ASP A 580 0.73 25.77 7.03
C ASP A 580 -0.65 26.08 7.63
N ALA A 581 -0.72 27.11 8.49
CA ALA A 581 -1.94 27.62 9.10
C ALA A 581 -2.88 28.32 8.10
N ALA A 582 -2.77 28.01 6.81
CA ALA A 582 -3.66 28.52 5.78
C ALA A 582 -5.00 27.78 5.89
N ASP A 583 -6.06 28.55 6.07
CA ASP A 583 -7.46 28.09 6.05
C ASP A 583 -7.77 26.94 7.05
N PRO A 584 -7.49 27.11 8.37
CA PRO A 584 -7.90 26.13 9.36
C PRO A 584 -9.42 26.07 9.46
N TRP A 585 -9.94 24.92 9.88
CA TRP A 585 -11.37 24.82 10.21
C TRP A 585 -11.67 25.77 11.37
N THR A 586 -12.71 26.59 11.20
CA THR A 586 -13.10 27.59 12.20
C THR A 586 -14.08 26.98 13.18
N VAL A 587 -13.98 27.41 14.44
CA VAL A 587 -14.93 27.02 15.48
C VAL A 587 -16.18 27.91 15.38
N ASP A 588 -17.33 27.27 15.25
CA ASP A 588 -18.66 27.85 15.37
C ASP A 588 -19.32 27.34 16.65
N ARG A 589 -19.76 28.25 17.51
CA ARG A 589 -20.30 27.93 18.83
C ARG A 589 -21.73 28.45 18.94
N ALA A 590 -22.66 27.52 19.13
CA ALA A 590 -24.03 27.79 19.53
C ALA A 590 -24.20 27.58 21.04
N ALA A 591 -25.42 27.82 21.55
CA ALA A 591 -25.71 27.64 22.97
C ALA A 591 -25.61 26.17 23.41
N ASP A 592 -25.92 25.24 22.52
CA ASP A 592 -26.06 23.79 22.76
C ASP A 592 -25.14 22.93 21.89
N GLN A 593 -24.22 23.55 21.14
CA GLN A 593 -23.34 22.86 20.19
C GLN A 593 -22.02 23.59 19.99
N LEU A 594 -20.95 22.82 19.81
CA LEU A 594 -19.67 23.25 19.27
C LEU A 594 -19.43 22.56 17.94
N ALA A 595 -19.07 23.32 16.91
CA ALA A 595 -18.75 22.77 15.61
C ALA A 595 -17.42 23.32 15.08
N TRP A 596 -16.67 22.47 14.41
CA TRP A 596 -15.56 22.86 13.55
C TRP A 596 -16.05 22.81 12.11
N VAL A 597 -15.93 23.92 11.40
CA VAL A 597 -16.47 24.12 10.04
C VAL A 597 -15.32 24.34 9.08
N ALA A 598 -15.30 23.58 7.99
CA ALA A 598 -14.29 23.73 6.95
C ALA A 598 -14.45 25.06 6.19
N PRO A 599 -13.35 25.67 5.74
CA PRO A 599 -13.42 26.77 4.78
C PRO A 599 -14.02 26.29 3.44
N ALA A 600 -14.51 27.24 2.64
CA ALA A 600 -15.16 26.92 1.37
C ALA A 600 -14.26 26.07 0.45
N GLY A 601 -14.77 24.92 0.01
CA GLY A 601 -14.05 24.01 -0.89
C GLY A 601 -13.06 23.06 -0.20
N ALA A 602 -12.96 23.07 1.13
CA ALA A 602 -12.18 22.10 1.91
C ALA A 602 -13.08 21.08 2.61
N SER A 603 -12.53 19.89 2.86
CA SER A 603 -13.21 18.79 3.54
C SER A 603 -12.18 17.80 4.10
N LEU A 604 -12.59 17.00 5.08
CA LEU A 604 -11.93 15.80 5.56
C LEU A 604 -12.16 14.68 4.54
N ASP A 605 -11.29 14.64 3.52
CA ASP A 605 -11.35 13.65 2.44
C ASP A 605 -10.71 12.31 2.83
N TRP A 606 -10.84 11.31 1.97
CA TRP A 606 -10.48 9.93 2.29
C TRP A 606 -8.98 9.71 2.55
N GLY A 607 -8.70 8.72 3.41
CA GLY A 607 -7.38 8.40 3.93
C GLY A 607 -6.79 9.49 4.83
N THR A 608 -7.62 10.39 5.38
CA THR A 608 -7.15 11.48 6.25
C THR A 608 -7.76 11.42 7.65
N LEU A 609 -6.99 11.90 8.63
CA LEU A 609 -7.39 12.07 10.02
C LEU A 609 -7.16 13.52 10.43
N TYR A 610 -8.21 14.15 10.96
CA TYR A 610 -8.15 15.46 11.63
C TYR A 610 -8.42 15.31 13.12
N SER A 611 -7.81 16.20 13.90
CA SER A 611 -7.89 16.21 15.35
C SER A 611 -8.52 17.50 15.84
N PHE A 612 -9.43 17.36 16.78
CA PHE A 612 -10.23 18.45 17.34
C PHE A 612 -10.16 18.36 18.87
N SER A 613 -9.78 19.44 19.55
CA SER A 613 -9.73 19.44 21.02
C SER A 613 -10.59 20.55 21.59
N VAL A 614 -11.22 20.28 22.73
CA VAL A 614 -11.94 21.27 23.53
C VAL A 614 -11.68 21.05 25.01
N THR A 615 -11.43 22.13 25.74
CA THR A 615 -11.37 22.13 27.21
C THR A 615 -12.58 22.86 27.78
N LEU A 616 -13.28 22.26 28.73
CA LEU A 616 -14.44 22.86 29.40
C LEU A 616 -14.76 22.18 30.73
N ALA A 617 -15.58 22.85 31.54
CA ALA A 617 -16.01 22.36 32.86
C ALA A 617 -17.23 21.42 32.77
N ALA A 618 -17.07 20.25 32.15
CA ALA A 618 -18.13 19.25 31.99
C ALA A 618 -17.52 17.86 31.83
N ALA A 619 -17.99 16.89 32.63
CA ALA A 619 -17.49 15.52 32.62
C ALA A 619 -18.03 14.73 31.41
N PRO A 620 -17.34 13.66 30.96
CA PRO A 620 -17.75 12.93 29.78
C PRO A 620 -18.99 12.08 30.07
N THR A 621 -19.98 12.16 29.19
CA THR A 621 -21.10 11.21 29.11
C THR A 621 -21.16 10.59 27.71
N GLN A 622 -21.94 9.53 27.55
CA GLN A 622 -22.23 8.99 26.22
C GLN A 622 -23.21 9.90 25.48
N GLY A 623 -22.88 10.22 24.23
CA GLY A 623 -23.74 10.98 23.34
C GLY A 623 -23.39 10.70 21.88
N ALA A 624 -23.70 11.64 21.01
CA ALA A 624 -23.36 11.55 19.59
C ALA A 624 -22.74 12.85 19.09
N SER A 625 -21.88 12.70 18.09
CA SER A 625 -21.33 13.78 17.29
C SER A 625 -21.94 13.74 15.89
N ALA A 626 -21.97 14.88 15.21
CA ALA A 626 -22.47 14.98 13.85
C ALA A 626 -21.32 15.23 12.86
N LEU A 627 -21.26 14.41 11.81
CA LEU A 627 -20.39 14.59 10.65
C LEU A 627 -21.23 15.06 9.45
N ARG A 628 -21.10 16.34 9.06
CA ARG A 628 -21.79 16.86 7.87
C ARG A 628 -21.04 16.46 6.61
N VAL A 629 -21.76 15.93 5.63
CA VAL A 629 -21.18 15.59 4.33
C VAL A 629 -21.02 16.87 3.51
N ALA A 630 -19.85 17.04 2.90
CA ALA A 630 -19.51 18.24 2.14
C ALA A 630 -20.34 18.36 0.85
N GLU A 631 -20.50 17.24 0.15
CA GLU A 631 -21.29 17.18 -1.07
C GLU A 631 -22.79 17.03 -0.75
N ALA A 632 -23.63 17.74 -1.50
CA ALA A 632 -25.07 17.71 -1.29
C ALA A 632 -25.64 16.30 -1.51
N GLY A 633 -26.62 15.89 -0.71
CA GLY A 633 -27.23 14.57 -0.81
C GLY A 633 -28.00 14.18 0.45
N THR A 634 -28.51 12.95 0.46
CA THR A 634 -29.22 12.38 1.62
C THR A 634 -28.52 11.09 2.05
N PRO A 635 -28.15 10.96 3.33
CA PRO A 635 -28.31 11.95 4.40
C PRO A 635 -27.33 13.12 4.26
N ALA A 636 -27.69 14.29 4.80
CA ALA A 636 -26.82 15.48 4.79
C ALA A 636 -25.73 15.43 5.88
N ALA A 637 -25.95 14.62 6.92
CA ALA A 637 -25.01 14.38 8.00
C ALA A 637 -25.23 12.99 8.59
N TYR A 638 -24.22 12.48 9.28
CA TYR A 638 -24.26 11.23 10.03
C TYR A 638 -24.02 11.51 11.51
N GLU A 639 -24.82 10.87 12.37
CA GLU A 639 -24.57 10.84 13.82
C GLU A 639 -23.65 9.67 14.15
N VAL A 640 -22.61 9.93 14.94
CA VAL A 640 -21.64 8.91 15.38
C VAL A 640 -21.53 8.96 16.89
N ALA A 641 -21.79 7.83 17.55
CA ALA A 641 -21.72 7.72 19.00
C ALA A 641 -20.31 8.06 19.49
N THR A 642 -20.21 8.89 20.53
CA THR A 642 -18.94 9.32 21.11
C THR A 642 -19.13 9.73 22.58
N LEU A 643 -18.07 10.16 23.23
CA LEU A 643 -18.16 10.87 24.50
C LEU A 643 -18.34 12.35 24.24
N VAL A 644 -19.31 12.96 24.90
CA VAL A 644 -19.59 14.39 24.81
C VAL A 644 -19.57 15.00 26.21
N PRO A 645 -19.34 16.31 26.32
CA PRO A 645 -19.40 16.97 27.62
C PRO A 645 -20.85 17.04 28.11
N ASP A 646 -21.08 16.70 29.38
CA ASP A 646 -22.37 16.92 30.03
C ASP A 646 -22.20 17.47 31.46
N VAL A 647 -23.24 18.14 31.95
CA VAL A 647 -23.27 18.62 33.34
C VAL A 647 -23.43 17.40 34.24
N VAL A 648 -22.46 17.18 35.11
CA VAL A 648 -22.68 16.30 36.27
C VAL A 648 -23.79 16.95 37.10
N ASP A 649 -24.98 16.34 37.19
CA ASP A 649 -25.89 16.68 38.28
C ASP A 649 -25.33 16.02 39.56
N PRO A 650 -24.74 16.78 40.50
CA PRO A 650 -24.21 16.21 41.73
C PRO A 650 -25.30 15.53 42.60
N ASN A 651 -26.58 15.68 42.26
CA ASN A 651 -27.69 14.98 42.94
C ASN A 651 -28.02 13.61 42.33
N ASP A 652 -27.46 13.25 41.16
CA ASP A 652 -27.76 11.98 40.49
C ASP A 652 -26.87 10.81 40.97
N VAL A 653 -25.93 11.07 41.89
CA VAL A 653 -25.05 10.06 42.50
C VAL A 653 -25.63 9.47 43.81
N ILE A 654 -26.91 9.71 44.12
CA ILE A 654 -27.49 9.34 45.42
C ILE A 654 -27.81 7.83 45.58
N PHE A 655 -27.76 7.00 44.52
CA PHE A 655 -28.19 5.59 44.63
C PHE A 655 -27.12 4.50 44.40
N GLU A 656 -25.83 4.84 44.26
CA GLU A 656 -24.75 3.84 44.32
C GLU A 656 -24.13 3.79 45.72
N ASN A 657 -24.89 3.40 46.74
CA ASN A 657 -24.35 2.76 47.93
C ASN A 657 -25.44 1.89 48.57
N GLY A 658 -25.23 0.57 48.52
CA GLY A 658 -26.16 -0.45 48.94
C GLY A 658 -26.67 -0.27 50.38
N PHE A 659 -27.98 -0.22 50.51
CA PHE A 659 -28.71 -0.65 51.69
C PHE A 659 -29.59 -1.84 51.32
N GLU A 660 -28.97 -2.99 51.05
CA GLU A 660 -29.62 -4.26 51.33
C GLU A 660 -29.10 -4.75 52.68
N ALA A 661 -29.85 -4.42 53.73
CA ALA A 661 -29.72 -5.05 55.03
C ALA A 661 -30.29 -6.49 54.93
N SER A 662 -29.52 -7.47 55.40
CA SER A 662 -29.95 -8.86 55.54
C SER A 662 -31.21 -9.01 56.42
N PRO A 663 -31.99 -10.05 56.16
CA PRO A 663 -32.24 -11.07 57.18
C PRO A 663 -31.46 -12.36 56.96
#